data_AF-A0A7W2LQ44-F1
#
_entry.id   AF-A0A7W2LQ44-F1
#
_cell.length_a   1.000
_cell.length_b   1.000
_cell.length_c   1.000
_cell.angle_alpha   90.00
_cell.angle_beta   90.00
_cell.angle_gamma   90.00
#
_symmetry.space_group_name_H-M   'P 1'
#
loop_
_entity.id
_entity.type
_entity.pdbx_description
1 polymer ?
#
loop_
_entity_poly.entity_id
_entity_poly.type
_entity_poly.pdbx_seq_one_letter_code
_entity_poly.pdbx_strand_id
1 'polypeptide(L)'
;MIRKKLSTQKSKSGIYKTAKYFNKEEGCVLFESNIYTPLNASKKEFAKAISQSIESDMGDSKKGRKQSVRTQHDVVSFHTNDNLTPEQARDIAKELYETTHKLSNRKYALGVHIDTDEVHVHIVWSIKDFDGNCYNVGNDYRKIERECDKLENRHGLIKPENRIATDIDRLENHPDLKGKSEAVKKRAIANAINKKYSEKFPSSNERMLEIRGIISNKEEMKDALKALLQQSKSPSDFINKITDNGYNVIHNGKTSFSIQHEDQIFKASELGLSYKTLKAKLGEDTGFEQTLKNKHNIKEYEGCSIATSEIEPDYMKKIKPNSVLATKFKFIQHSDKVEYFYNSAKEKKAFEYHKDPSKVLFNDTSRQSAKAGIQRLVTDAKPPQSFTVNGPDYFKKNVWLEFQLMGLEAKGFKLEGYKPTPADLEELKKIQEQYASMNKKPEPKPEAPTVVIEAPKPVEPVMPTPVQNAPEKATEPTSQVDQHEEAATNDGLIDELMREFETANHVPVAEAPTEAMESPKPLEPAIEDLYTPMAPEPLSEPENHKIVGDYSTYDTSELCDEMADIVSRIDRKHFIGNSSNDIAGHRKWDATHRDYVHLKPANERKQYHLRQELYDVHNEIKNRNPKLANELDNEFKKSMKYNTRFKPEIQNQADKK
;
A
#
# COMPACT_ATOMS: atom_id res chain seq x y z
N MET A 1 -23.22 -12.84 2.11
CA MET A 1 -22.44 -11.67 2.58
C MET A 1 -20.96 -12.01 2.77
N ILE A 2 -20.06 -11.10 2.37
CA ILE A 2 -18.61 -11.23 2.59
C ILE A 2 -18.05 -9.91 3.11
N ARG A 3 -17.37 -9.93 4.27
CA ARG A 3 -16.66 -8.76 4.81
C ARG A 3 -15.19 -8.84 4.43
N LYS A 4 -14.64 -7.76 3.86
CA LYS A 4 -13.21 -7.60 3.57
C LYS A 4 -12.65 -6.34 4.22
N LYS A 5 -11.55 -6.48 4.96
CA LYS A 5 -10.76 -5.34 5.42
C LYS A 5 -9.92 -4.81 4.25
N LEU A 6 -10.13 -3.56 3.86
CA LEU A 6 -9.42 -2.95 2.72
C LEU A 6 -8.15 -2.24 3.16
N SER A 7 -8.22 -1.41 4.20
CA SER A 7 -7.08 -0.60 4.62
C SER A 7 -7.24 -0.06 6.04
N THR A 8 -6.13 0.40 6.63
CA THR A 8 -6.10 1.09 7.92
C THR A 8 -5.39 2.43 7.77
N GLN A 9 -5.98 3.51 8.29
CA GLN A 9 -5.44 4.85 8.12
C GLN A 9 -4.73 5.29 9.40
N LYS A 10 -3.50 5.79 9.24
CA LYS A 10 -2.64 6.25 10.35
C LYS A 10 -2.53 7.78 10.44
N SER A 11 -3.15 8.50 9.50
CA SER A 11 -3.05 9.95 9.40
C SER A 11 -4.33 10.55 8.82
N LYS A 12 -4.60 11.82 9.15
CA LYS A 12 -5.64 12.66 8.53
C LYS A 12 -5.67 12.56 7.00
N SER A 13 -4.51 12.63 6.34
CA SER A 13 -4.42 12.51 4.86
C SER A 13 -4.89 11.14 4.37
N GLY A 14 -4.54 10.05 5.09
CA GLY A 14 -5.03 8.71 4.78
C GLY A 14 -6.55 8.60 4.91
N ILE A 15 -7.12 9.18 5.98
CA ILE A 15 -8.58 9.22 6.21
C ILE A 15 -9.26 9.99 5.07
N TYR A 16 -8.74 11.17 4.72
CA TYR A 16 -9.27 11.99 3.63
C TYR A 16 -9.30 11.26 2.28
N LYS A 17 -8.18 10.59 1.90
CA LYS A 17 -8.12 9.80 0.65
C LYS A 17 -9.14 8.67 0.64
N THR A 18 -9.32 8.01 1.77
CA THR A 18 -10.27 6.90 1.93
C THR A 18 -11.71 7.42 1.84
N ALA A 19 -12.03 8.50 2.54
CA ALA A 19 -13.33 9.18 2.49
C ALA A 19 -13.69 9.66 1.09
N LYS A 20 -12.72 10.23 0.36
CA LYS A 20 -12.92 10.61 -1.04
C LYS A 20 -13.18 9.39 -1.93
N TYR A 21 -12.52 8.26 -1.67
CA TYR A 21 -12.67 7.03 -2.46
C TYR A 21 -14.07 6.42 -2.31
N PHE A 22 -14.54 6.19 -1.08
CA PHE A 22 -15.86 5.59 -0.89
C PHE A 22 -17.02 6.58 -1.04
N ASN A 23 -16.75 7.88 -1.12
CA ASN A 23 -17.76 8.90 -1.44
C ASN A 23 -17.64 9.42 -2.87
N LYS A 24 -17.03 8.68 -3.80
CA LYS A 24 -16.89 9.10 -5.21
C LYS A 24 -18.24 9.34 -5.90
N GLU A 25 -18.26 10.19 -6.92
CA GLU A 25 -19.47 10.50 -7.70
C GLU A 25 -19.96 9.30 -8.49
N GLU A 26 -19.04 8.58 -9.12
CA GLU A 26 -19.32 7.36 -9.88
C GLU A 26 -19.42 6.16 -8.92
N GLY A 27 -20.65 5.74 -8.60
CA GLY A 27 -20.92 4.46 -7.94
C GLY A 27 -21.52 4.53 -6.54
N CYS A 28 -21.25 5.60 -5.77
CA CYS A 28 -21.84 5.77 -4.44
C CYS A 28 -23.27 6.30 -4.55
N VAL A 29 -24.25 5.44 -4.27
CA VAL A 29 -25.69 5.76 -4.37
C VAL A 29 -26.28 6.23 -3.05
N LEU A 30 -25.67 5.88 -1.92
CA LEU A 30 -26.12 6.29 -0.60
C LEU A 30 -24.92 6.53 0.32
N PHE A 31 -24.96 7.63 1.07
CA PHE A 31 -23.94 7.99 2.04
C PHE A 31 -24.59 8.26 3.40
N GLU A 32 -23.97 7.75 4.47
CA GLU A 32 -24.39 8.03 5.85
C GLU A 32 -23.16 8.22 6.74
N SER A 33 -23.26 9.09 7.74
CA SER A 33 -22.21 9.37 8.70
C SER A 33 -22.81 9.88 10.01
N ASN A 34 -22.23 9.49 11.15
CA ASN A 34 -22.55 10.11 12.44
C ASN A 34 -21.61 11.28 12.79
N ILE A 35 -20.69 11.61 11.88
CA ILE A 35 -19.83 12.78 11.97
C ILE A 35 -20.57 13.98 11.38
N TYR A 36 -20.57 15.10 12.11
CA TYR A 36 -21.13 16.34 11.61
C TYR A 36 -20.47 16.77 10.30
N THR A 37 -21.29 16.97 9.28
CA THR A 37 -20.89 17.36 7.94
C THR A 37 -21.81 18.50 7.49
N PRO A 38 -21.28 19.56 6.85
CA PRO A 38 -22.11 20.71 6.50
C PRO A 38 -23.22 20.32 5.53
N LEU A 39 -24.43 20.87 5.72
CA LEU A 39 -25.52 20.71 4.76
C LEU A 39 -25.11 21.31 3.40
N ASN A 40 -25.40 20.60 2.31
CA ASN A 40 -25.04 20.97 0.93
C ASN A 40 -23.52 21.06 0.64
N ALA A 41 -22.68 20.44 1.47
CA ALA A 41 -21.25 20.37 1.23
C ALA A 41 -20.91 19.50 0.00
N SER A 42 -19.83 19.85 -0.68
CA SER A 42 -19.22 18.98 -1.71
C SER A 42 -18.69 17.68 -1.09
N LYS A 43 -18.63 16.59 -1.87
CA LYS A 43 -18.02 15.30 -1.44
C LYS A 43 -16.59 15.46 -0.92
N LYS A 44 -15.86 16.47 -1.41
CA LYS A 44 -14.53 16.87 -0.93
C LYS A 44 -14.57 17.44 0.49
N GLU A 45 -15.55 18.30 0.78
CA GLU A 45 -15.77 18.89 2.11
C GLU A 45 -16.26 17.84 3.11
N PHE A 46 -17.13 16.91 2.69
CA PHE A 46 -17.47 15.73 3.48
C PHE A 46 -16.21 14.94 3.89
N ALA A 47 -15.35 14.61 2.93
CA ALA A 47 -14.10 13.90 3.20
C ALA A 47 -13.16 14.69 4.13
N LYS A 48 -13.10 16.02 3.98
CA LYS A 48 -12.33 16.92 4.85
C LYS A 48 -12.89 16.89 6.28
N ALA A 49 -14.20 17.04 6.45
CA ALA A 49 -14.87 17.02 7.75
C ALA A 49 -14.68 15.69 8.50
N ILE A 50 -14.85 14.56 7.81
CA ILE A 50 -14.58 13.22 8.37
C ILE A 50 -13.13 13.12 8.85
N SER A 51 -12.18 13.51 8.00
CA SER A 51 -10.75 13.43 8.34
C SER A 51 -10.37 14.33 9.51
N GLN A 52 -10.95 15.53 9.59
CA GLN A 52 -10.70 16.49 10.67
C GLN A 52 -11.30 16.01 11.98
N SER A 53 -12.55 15.54 11.97
CA SER A 53 -13.26 15.10 13.16
C SER A 53 -12.64 13.86 13.80
N ILE A 54 -12.15 12.92 12.99
CA ILE A 54 -11.48 11.73 13.55
C ILE A 54 -10.06 12.09 14.04
N GLU A 55 -9.36 12.99 13.36
CA GLU A 55 -8.03 13.43 13.80
C GLU A 55 -8.10 14.27 15.09
N SER A 56 -9.17 15.04 15.32
CA SER A 56 -9.32 15.84 16.54
C SER A 56 -9.40 14.98 17.80
N ASP A 57 -10.02 13.80 17.73
CA ASP A 57 -10.20 12.89 18.88
C ASP A 57 -8.90 12.25 19.37
N MET A 58 -7.84 12.43 18.58
CA MET A 58 -6.51 11.91 18.83
C MET A 58 -5.65 12.91 19.62
N GLY A 59 -6.15 14.14 19.80
CA GLY A 59 -5.51 15.19 20.59
C GLY A 59 -5.61 15.02 22.11
N ASP A 60 -6.53 14.18 22.60
CA ASP A 60 -6.68 13.92 24.03
C ASP A 60 -5.62 12.95 24.53
N SER A 61 -4.47 13.51 24.91
CA SER A 61 -3.37 12.83 25.56
C SER A 61 -3.70 12.50 27.02
N LYS A 62 -4.69 11.63 27.28
CA LYS A 62 -4.71 10.91 28.56
C LYS A 62 -3.55 9.90 28.53
N LYS A 63 -2.78 9.82 29.62
CA LYS A 63 -1.52 9.06 29.74
C LYS A 63 -1.63 7.66 29.12
N GLY A 64 -0.86 7.40 28.06
CA GLY A 64 -0.86 6.12 27.35
C GLY A 64 -0.03 6.13 26.05
N ARG A 65 0.17 4.94 25.44
CA ARG A 65 0.87 4.79 24.16
C ARG A 65 0.05 5.46 23.05
N LYS A 66 0.69 6.31 22.24
CA LYS A 66 0.02 6.98 21.11
C LYS A 66 -0.56 5.95 20.15
N GLN A 67 -1.87 5.97 19.97
CA GLN A 67 -2.56 5.14 19.00
C GLN A 67 -2.12 5.51 17.58
N SER A 68 -1.51 4.55 16.89
CA SER A 68 -0.92 4.72 15.56
C SER A 68 -1.95 4.58 14.43
N VAL A 69 -2.99 3.77 14.62
CA VAL A 69 -4.08 3.55 13.65
C VAL A 69 -5.32 4.30 14.10
N ARG A 70 -5.85 5.15 13.23
CA ARG A 70 -6.96 6.06 13.52
C ARG A 70 -8.29 5.47 13.08
N THR A 71 -8.34 4.95 11.86
CA THR A 71 -9.53 4.31 11.31
C THR A 71 -9.20 3.00 10.64
N GLN A 72 -10.25 2.20 10.46
CA GLN A 72 -10.25 1.04 9.60
C GLN A 72 -11.31 1.19 8.52
N HIS A 73 -10.96 0.76 7.31
CA HIS A 73 -11.82 0.76 6.14
C HIS A 73 -12.13 -0.68 5.75
N ASP A 74 -13.41 -1.01 5.81
CA ASP A 74 -13.91 -2.32 5.44
C ASP A 74 -14.95 -2.21 4.32
N VAL A 75 -15.21 -3.32 3.65
CA VAL A 75 -16.29 -3.52 2.69
C VAL A 75 -17.12 -4.72 3.10
N VAL A 76 -18.43 -4.58 3.02
CA VAL A 76 -19.39 -5.68 3.11
C VAL A 76 -20.06 -5.85 1.76
N SER A 77 -19.79 -6.94 1.07
CA SER A 77 -20.41 -7.29 -0.21
C SER A 77 -21.57 -8.26 -0.03
N PHE A 78 -22.60 -8.08 -0.85
CA PHE A 78 -23.77 -8.95 -0.94
C PHE A 78 -23.74 -9.74 -2.24
N HIS A 79 -24.38 -10.92 -2.27
CA HIS A 79 -24.36 -11.75 -3.47
C HIS A 79 -25.17 -11.07 -4.58
N THR A 80 -24.77 -11.21 -5.85
CA THR A 80 -25.43 -10.56 -7.00
C THR A 80 -26.91 -10.94 -7.14
N ASN A 81 -27.27 -12.16 -6.73
CA ASN A 81 -28.64 -12.66 -6.71
C ASN A 81 -29.41 -12.35 -5.40
N ASP A 82 -28.83 -11.66 -4.43
CA ASP A 82 -29.56 -11.18 -3.25
C ASP A 82 -30.45 -10.00 -3.69
N ASN A 83 -31.77 -10.11 -3.51
CA ASN A 83 -32.70 -9.05 -3.85
C ASN A 83 -32.72 -7.97 -2.75
N LEU A 84 -31.74 -7.08 -2.77
CA LEU A 84 -31.52 -6.04 -1.76
C LEU A 84 -31.53 -4.64 -2.36
N THR A 85 -32.22 -3.71 -1.70
CA THR A 85 -32.06 -2.27 -2.00
C THR A 85 -30.80 -1.70 -1.34
N PRO A 86 -30.25 -0.57 -1.83
CA PRO A 86 -29.14 0.11 -1.18
C PRO A 86 -29.37 0.45 0.30
N GLU A 87 -30.61 0.80 0.67
CA GLU A 87 -31.01 1.08 2.05
C GLU A 87 -30.97 -0.18 2.92
N GLN A 88 -31.44 -1.32 2.40
CA GLN A 88 -31.36 -2.59 3.12
C GLN A 88 -29.91 -3.02 3.31
N ALA A 89 -29.07 -2.89 2.26
CA ALA A 89 -27.65 -3.20 2.35
C ALA A 89 -26.94 -2.36 3.43
N ARG A 90 -27.25 -1.06 3.49
CA ARG A 90 -26.80 -0.15 4.55
C ARG A 90 -27.22 -0.62 5.93
N ASP A 91 -28.51 -0.91 6.12
CA ASP A 91 -29.05 -1.25 7.44
C ASP A 91 -28.47 -2.56 7.97
N ILE A 92 -28.32 -3.57 7.09
CA ILE A 92 -27.69 -4.84 7.42
C ILE A 92 -26.20 -4.64 7.77
N ALA A 93 -25.48 -3.80 7.01
CA ALA A 93 -24.09 -3.48 7.33
C ALA A 93 -23.97 -2.75 8.69
N LYS A 94 -24.87 -1.81 8.99
CA LYS A 94 -24.89 -1.14 10.30
C LYS A 94 -25.19 -2.12 11.43
N GLU A 95 -26.14 -3.03 11.23
CA GLU A 95 -26.49 -4.06 12.22
C GLU A 95 -25.29 -4.98 12.52
N LEU A 96 -24.54 -5.37 11.47
CA LEU A 96 -23.29 -6.13 11.61
C LEU A 96 -22.28 -5.38 12.47
N TYR A 97 -21.99 -4.11 12.15
CA TYR A 97 -20.98 -3.33 12.84
C TYR A 97 -21.44 -2.85 14.23
N GLU A 98 -22.73 -2.67 14.45
CA GLU A 98 -23.29 -2.42 15.77
C GLU A 98 -23.01 -3.61 16.70
N THR A 99 -23.33 -4.82 16.25
CA THR A 99 -23.16 -6.04 17.05
C THR A 99 -21.69 -6.37 17.30
N THR A 100 -20.82 -6.15 16.30
CA THR A 100 -19.42 -6.60 16.36
C THR A 100 -18.46 -5.53 16.91
N HIS A 101 -18.73 -4.25 16.66
CA HIS A 101 -17.81 -3.15 16.99
C HIS A 101 -18.45 -2.06 17.88
N LYS A 102 -19.74 -2.18 18.24
CA LYS A 102 -20.52 -1.14 18.93
C LYS A 102 -20.46 0.19 18.17
N LEU A 103 -20.84 0.14 16.89
CA LEU A 103 -20.72 1.25 15.94
C LEU A 103 -21.35 2.55 16.45
N SER A 104 -22.49 2.48 17.15
CA SER A 104 -23.18 3.59 17.79
C SER A 104 -22.30 4.40 18.74
N ASN A 105 -21.32 3.74 19.38
CA ASN A 105 -20.37 4.36 20.29
C ASN A 105 -19.07 4.80 19.59
N ARG A 106 -19.01 4.83 18.26
CA ARG A 106 -17.80 5.18 17.50
C ARG A 106 -18.13 6.15 16.39
N LYS A 107 -17.16 6.99 16.00
CA LYS A 107 -17.28 7.77 14.76
C LYS A 107 -17.21 6.84 13.55
N TYR A 108 -18.11 7.01 12.60
CA TYR A 108 -18.10 6.28 11.34
C TYR A 108 -18.68 7.10 10.18
N ALA A 109 -18.32 6.67 8.98
CA ALA A 109 -18.95 7.07 7.73
C ALA A 109 -19.02 5.85 6.81
N LEU A 110 -20.13 5.71 6.09
CA LEU A 110 -20.36 4.61 5.15
C LEU A 110 -20.87 5.12 3.80
N GLY A 111 -20.62 4.35 2.76
CA GLY A 111 -21.11 4.58 1.40
C GLY A 111 -21.55 3.26 0.76
N VAL A 112 -22.74 3.23 0.18
CA VAL A 112 -23.30 2.08 -0.54
C VAL A 112 -23.02 2.23 -2.03
N HIS A 113 -22.41 1.21 -2.62
CA HIS A 113 -21.92 1.20 -3.99
C HIS A 113 -22.62 0.11 -4.81
N ILE A 114 -22.90 0.42 -6.08
CA ILE A 114 -23.50 -0.48 -7.09
C ILE A 114 -22.74 -0.43 -8.42
N ASP A 115 -21.50 0.05 -8.41
CA ASP A 115 -20.63 0.20 -9.59
C ASP A 115 -19.92 -1.10 -10.00
N THR A 116 -20.13 -2.18 -9.24
CA THR A 116 -19.73 -3.55 -9.58
C THR A 116 -20.99 -4.42 -9.70
N ASP A 117 -20.81 -5.69 -10.11
CA ASP A 117 -21.93 -6.63 -10.21
C ASP A 117 -22.60 -6.91 -8.84
N GLU A 118 -21.90 -6.62 -7.73
CA GLU A 118 -22.36 -6.83 -6.35
C GLU A 118 -22.66 -5.51 -5.65
N VAL A 119 -23.83 -5.40 -5.00
CA VAL A 119 -24.08 -4.32 -4.04
C VAL A 119 -23.08 -4.47 -2.89
N HIS A 120 -22.38 -3.39 -2.55
CA HIS A 120 -21.40 -3.43 -1.48
C HIS A 120 -21.36 -2.13 -0.68
N VAL A 121 -21.09 -2.26 0.62
CA VAL A 121 -21.08 -1.14 1.57
C VAL A 121 -19.65 -0.93 2.04
N HIS A 122 -19.08 0.21 1.69
CA HIS A 122 -17.87 0.71 2.31
C HIS A 122 -18.20 1.31 3.67
N ILE A 123 -17.44 0.95 4.68
CA ILE A 123 -17.53 1.57 6.01
C ILE A 123 -16.15 1.93 6.52
N VAL A 124 -16.02 3.17 6.97
CA VAL A 124 -14.85 3.67 7.69
C VAL A 124 -15.27 4.01 9.10
N TRP A 125 -14.61 3.40 10.07
CA TRP A 125 -14.93 3.57 11.48
C TRP A 125 -13.67 3.87 12.30
N SER A 126 -13.83 4.65 13.36
CA SER A 126 -12.76 5.03 14.28
C SER A 126 -12.39 3.87 15.20
N ILE A 127 -11.09 3.58 15.29
CA ILE A 127 -10.59 2.57 16.22
C ILE A 127 -10.85 2.98 17.67
N LYS A 128 -10.93 4.29 17.97
CA LYS A 128 -11.25 4.82 19.30
C LYS A 128 -12.75 5.13 19.39
N ASP A 129 -13.42 4.68 20.45
CA ASP A 129 -14.82 5.04 20.75
C ASP A 129 -14.94 6.37 21.47
N PHE A 130 -16.17 6.83 21.68
CA PHE A 130 -16.46 8.06 22.39
C PHE A 130 -16.07 8.00 23.88
N ASP A 131 -16.00 6.80 24.47
CA ASP A 131 -15.49 6.58 25.83
C ASP A 131 -13.95 6.64 25.90
N GLY A 132 -13.28 6.60 24.74
CA GLY A 132 -11.84 6.66 24.60
C GLY A 132 -11.13 5.31 24.56
N ASN A 133 -11.87 4.20 24.56
CA ASN A 133 -11.34 2.85 24.43
C ASN A 133 -10.99 2.52 22.97
N CYS A 134 -9.86 1.86 22.79
CA CYS A 134 -9.41 1.38 21.48
C CYS A 134 -9.98 -0.01 21.19
N TYR A 135 -10.47 -0.20 19.97
CA TYR A 135 -10.83 -1.53 19.47
C TYR A 135 -9.55 -2.36 19.27
N ASN A 136 -9.35 -3.36 20.14
CA ASN A 136 -8.23 -4.29 20.08
C ASN A 136 -8.73 -5.71 20.34
N VAL A 137 -9.47 -6.26 19.38
CA VAL A 137 -10.04 -7.61 19.45
C VAL A 137 -9.23 -8.52 18.52
N GLY A 138 -8.51 -9.50 19.09
CA GLY A 138 -7.87 -10.56 18.32
C GLY A 138 -8.90 -11.50 17.68
N ASN A 139 -8.58 -12.05 16.51
CA ASN A 139 -9.48 -12.90 15.72
C ASN A 139 -10.89 -12.32 15.51
N ASP A 140 -10.98 -11.01 15.30
CA ASP A 140 -12.26 -10.32 15.06
C ASP A 140 -13.04 -10.94 13.89
N TYR A 141 -12.34 -11.47 12.88
CA TYR A 141 -12.93 -12.15 11.73
C TYR A 141 -13.91 -13.27 12.14
N ARG A 142 -13.62 -14.06 13.20
CA ARG A 142 -14.52 -15.15 13.63
C ARG A 142 -15.85 -14.60 14.15
N LYS A 143 -15.78 -13.52 14.93
CA LYS A 143 -16.98 -12.85 15.46
C LYS A 143 -17.80 -12.24 14.31
N ILE A 144 -17.12 -11.61 13.36
CA ILE A 144 -17.74 -10.98 12.19
C ILE A 144 -18.39 -12.04 11.29
N GLU A 145 -17.68 -13.12 10.93
CA GLU A 145 -18.22 -14.18 10.08
C GLU A 145 -19.41 -14.91 10.71
N ARG A 146 -19.37 -15.15 12.03
CA ARG A 146 -20.52 -15.71 12.76
C ARG A 146 -21.71 -14.76 12.75
N GLU A 147 -21.49 -13.46 12.88
CA GLU A 147 -22.57 -12.49 12.82
C GLU A 147 -23.13 -12.32 11.41
N CYS A 148 -22.28 -12.35 10.38
CA CYS A 148 -22.72 -12.45 8.99
C CYS A 148 -23.64 -13.67 8.79
N ASP A 149 -23.33 -14.83 9.39
CA ASP A 149 -24.15 -16.05 9.21
C ASP A 149 -25.55 -15.87 9.82
N LYS A 150 -25.62 -15.23 10.99
CA LYS A 150 -26.91 -14.90 11.62
C LYS A 150 -27.71 -13.89 10.80
N LEU A 151 -27.06 -12.85 10.28
CA LEU A 151 -27.72 -11.84 9.46
C LEU A 151 -28.20 -12.42 8.13
N GLU A 152 -27.42 -13.29 7.51
CA GLU A 152 -27.82 -14.01 6.30
C GLU A 152 -29.07 -14.86 6.55
N ASN A 153 -29.14 -15.58 7.67
CA ASN A 153 -30.35 -16.31 8.06
C ASN A 153 -31.55 -15.39 8.29
N ARG A 154 -31.33 -14.26 8.99
CA ARG A 154 -32.40 -13.33 9.39
C ARG A 154 -33.02 -12.61 8.20
N HIS A 155 -32.19 -12.22 7.25
CA HIS A 155 -32.57 -11.42 6.08
C HIS A 155 -32.77 -12.27 4.82
N GLY A 156 -32.68 -13.60 4.91
CA GLY A 156 -32.90 -14.52 3.79
C GLY A 156 -31.86 -14.41 2.68
N LEU A 157 -30.60 -14.10 3.04
CA LEU A 157 -29.51 -13.87 2.09
C LEU A 157 -28.77 -15.16 1.73
N ILE A 158 -28.16 -15.15 0.54
CA ILE A 158 -27.32 -16.23 0.07
C ILE A 158 -26.04 -16.30 0.92
N LYS A 159 -25.83 -17.49 1.49
CA LYS A 159 -24.64 -17.78 2.31
C LYS A 159 -23.47 -18.22 1.43
N PRO A 160 -22.24 -17.81 1.76
CA PRO A 160 -21.07 -18.38 1.12
C PRO A 160 -20.89 -19.84 1.53
N GLU A 161 -20.58 -20.70 0.57
CA GLU A 161 -20.28 -22.12 0.81
C GLU A 161 -19.01 -22.33 1.65
N ASN A 162 -18.10 -21.35 1.59
CA ASN A 162 -16.78 -21.39 2.21
C ASN A 162 -16.66 -20.28 3.27
N ARG A 163 -16.89 -20.64 4.54
CA ARG A 163 -16.74 -19.75 5.69
C ARG A 163 -15.95 -20.44 6.80
N ILE A 164 -14.81 -19.85 7.14
CA ILE A 164 -13.83 -20.47 8.04
C ILE A 164 -14.41 -20.59 9.45
N ALA A 165 -15.08 -19.56 9.95
CA ALA A 165 -15.64 -19.57 11.30
C ALA A 165 -16.68 -20.70 11.51
N THR A 166 -17.57 -20.93 10.54
CA THR A 166 -18.58 -22.00 10.62
C THR A 166 -17.96 -23.39 10.49
N ASP A 167 -16.90 -23.54 9.69
CA ASP A 167 -16.17 -24.82 9.62
C ASP A 167 -15.43 -25.12 10.92
N ILE A 168 -14.80 -24.10 11.53
CA ILE A 168 -14.18 -24.23 12.86
C ILE A 168 -15.23 -24.66 13.88
N ASP A 169 -16.39 -23.98 13.92
CA ASP A 169 -17.48 -24.31 14.86
C ASP A 169 -17.99 -25.74 14.66
N ARG A 170 -18.11 -26.18 13.40
CA ARG A 170 -18.50 -27.56 13.08
C ARG A 170 -17.45 -28.58 13.53
N LEU A 171 -16.17 -28.28 13.34
CA LEU A 171 -15.07 -29.16 13.74
C LEU A 171 -14.93 -29.22 15.26
N GLU A 172 -15.05 -28.09 15.97
CA GLU A 172 -15.03 -28.03 17.44
C GLU A 172 -16.09 -28.92 18.07
N ASN A 173 -17.27 -28.99 17.45
CA ASN A 173 -18.39 -29.81 17.89
C ASN A 173 -18.38 -31.26 17.34
N HIS A 174 -17.33 -31.67 16.62
CA HIS A 174 -17.28 -32.99 15.99
C HIS A 174 -17.17 -34.11 17.04
N PRO A 175 -17.97 -35.21 16.94
CA PRO A 175 -17.93 -36.32 17.89
C PRO A 175 -16.53 -36.89 18.12
N ASP A 176 -15.73 -37.02 17.07
CA ASP A 176 -14.36 -37.54 17.14
C ASP A 176 -13.39 -36.65 17.93
N LEU A 177 -13.75 -35.39 18.19
CA LEU A 177 -12.96 -34.47 19.02
C LEU A 177 -13.47 -34.42 20.46
N LYS A 178 -14.62 -35.03 20.77
CA LYS A 178 -15.19 -35.10 22.11
C LYS A 178 -14.27 -35.92 23.03
N GLY A 179 -13.93 -35.36 24.20
CA GLY A 179 -13.05 -36.01 25.19
C GLY A 179 -11.54 -35.95 24.89
N LYS A 180 -11.11 -35.40 23.74
CA LYS A 180 -9.68 -35.15 23.45
C LYS A 180 -9.17 -33.92 24.20
N SER A 181 -7.86 -33.84 24.41
CA SER A 181 -7.24 -32.65 25.00
C SER A 181 -7.33 -31.44 24.05
N GLU A 182 -7.39 -30.23 24.62
CA GLU A 182 -7.52 -28.99 23.85
C GLU A 182 -6.42 -28.82 22.80
N ALA A 183 -5.18 -29.21 23.11
CA ALA A 183 -4.07 -29.16 22.16
C ALA A 183 -4.29 -30.08 20.94
N VAL A 184 -4.86 -31.28 21.16
CA VAL A 184 -5.15 -32.23 20.08
C VAL A 184 -6.32 -31.76 19.23
N LYS A 185 -7.38 -31.22 19.85
CA LYS A 185 -8.53 -30.61 19.13
C LYS A 185 -8.06 -29.47 18.23
N LYS A 186 -7.33 -28.51 18.81
CA LYS A 186 -6.79 -27.34 18.11
C LYS A 186 -5.93 -27.74 16.90
N ARG A 187 -5.04 -28.71 17.07
CA ARG A 187 -4.19 -29.23 15.97
C ARG A 187 -5.00 -29.93 14.87
N ALA A 188 -6.00 -30.72 15.25
CA ALA A 188 -6.86 -31.41 14.30
C ALA A 188 -7.71 -30.43 13.47
N ILE A 189 -8.28 -29.42 14.13
CA ILE A 189 -9.05 -28.34 13.48
C ILE A 189 -8.15 -27.57 12.52
N ALA A 190 -6.97 -27.11 12.96
CA ALA A 190 -6.03 -26.38 12.12
C ALA A 190 -5.62 -27.18 10.88
N ASN A 191 -5.32 -28.48 11.03
CA ASN A 191 -4.99 -29.34 9.89
C ASN A 191 -6.16 -29.53 8.92
N ALA A 192 -7.39 -29.66 9.42
CA ALA A 192 -8.58 -29.83 8.60
C ALA A 192 -8.94 -28.56 7.82
N ILE A 193 -8.88 -27.39 8.47
CA ILE A 193 -9.04 -26.08 7.83
C ILE A 193 -7.94 -25.87 6.80
N ASN A 194 -6.67 -26.09 7.15
CA ASN A 194 -5.58 -25.99 6.20
C ASN A 194 -5.80 -26.92 5.00
N LYS A 195 -6.19 -28.18 5.21
CA LYS A 195 -6.48 -29.09 4.10
C LYS A 195 -7.60 -28.56 3.20
N LYS A 196 -8.71 -28.08 3.77
CA LYS A 196 -9.89 -27.59 3.02
C LYS A 196 -9.59 -26.29 2.25
N TYR A 197 -8.82 -25.39 2.85
CA TYR A 197 -8.54 -24.05 2.31
C TYR A 197 -7.14 -23.93 1.69
N SER A 198 -6.35 -25.01 1.62
CA SER A 198 -5.03 -25.06 0.96
C SER A 198 -5.07 -25.06 -0.55
N GLU A 199 -6.26 -24.95 -1.16
CA GLU A 199 -6.39 -24.68 -2.60
C GLU A 199 -5.88 -23.26 -2.87
N LYS A 200 -4.56 -23.22 -3.09
CA LYS A 200 -3.80 -22.07 -3.55
C LYS A 200 -4.47 -21.52 -4.80
N PHE A 201 -5.24 -20.44 -4.64
CA PHE A 201 -5.32 -19.49 -5.72
C PHE A 201 -3.87 -19.07 -6.06
N PRO A 202 -3.48 -19.07 -7.34
CA PRO A 202 -2.22 -18.49 -7.73
C PRO A 202 -2.11 -17.09 -7.13
N SER A 203 -0.89 -16.64 -6.85
CA SER A 203 -0.69 -15.26 -6.35
C SER A 203 -1.43 -14.27 -7.26
N SER A 204 -1.89 -13.13 -6.73
CA SER A 204 -2.74 -12.20 -7.51
C SER A 204 -2.17 -11.86 -8.89
N ASN A 205 -0.84 -11.88 -9.07
CA ASN A 205 -0.18 -11.69 -10.35
C ASN A 205 -0.30 -12.91 -11.28
N GLU A 206 -0.13 -14.13 -10.77
CA GLU A 206 -0.31 -15.38 -11.52
C GLU A 206 -1.78 -15.58 -11.92
N ARG A 207 -2.74 -15.24 -11.04
CA ARG A 207 -4.18 -15.29 -11.36
C ARG A 207 -4.53 -14.32 -12.50
N MET A 208 -3.90 -13.14 -12.52
CA MET A 208 -4.07 -12.19 -13.63
C MET A 208 -3.46 -12.68 -14.93
N LEU A 209 -2.40 -13.52 -14.89
CA LEU A 209 -1.84 -14.15 -16.09
C LEU A 209 -2.72 -15.29 -16.61
N GLU A 210 -3.28 -16.12 -15.71
CA GLU A 210 -4.21 -17.19 -16.05
C GLU A 210 -5.51 -16.67 -16.68
N ILE A 211 -6.11 -15.61 -16.12
CA ILE A 211 -7.28 -14.94 -16.72
C ILE A 211 -6.98 -14.43 -18.14
N ARG A 212 -5.70 -14.13 -18.43
CA ARG A 212 -5.23 -13.66 -19.74
C ARG A 212 -4.77 -14.79 -20.67
N GLY A 213 -4.86 -16.05 -20.25
CA GLY A 213 -4.37 -17.20 -21.01
C GLY A 213 -2.85 -17.26 -21.18
N ILE A 214 -2.10 -16.60 -20.28
CA ILE A 214 -0.63 -16.55 -20.30
C ILE A 214 -0.10 -17.44 -19.18
N ILE A 215 0.78 -18.38 -19.53
CA ILE A 215 1.47 -19.21 -18.55
C ILE A 215 2.55 -18.35 -17.89
N SER A 216 2.61 -18.36 -16.55
CA SER A 216 3.66 -17.61 -15.84
C SER A 216 5.00 -18.32 -15.99
N ASN A 217 6.10 -17.56 -16.03
CA ASN A 217 7.48 -18.09 -16.03
C ASN A 217 7.71 -19.15 -14.94
N LYS A 218 7.08 -18.97 -13.77
CA LYS A 218 7.14 -19.92 -12.66
C LYS A 218 6.42 -21.22 -12.98
N GLU A 219 5.26 -21.16 -13.63
CA GLU A 219 4.49 -22.34 -14.01
C GLU A 219 5.17 -23.08 -15.17
N GLU A 220 5.70 -22.36 -16.17
CA GLU A 220 6.55 -22.94 -17.22
C GLU A 220 7.74 -23.69 -16.62
N MET A 221 8.43 -23.07 -15.64
CA MET A 221 9.56 -23.71 -14.96
C MET A 221 9.12 -24.93 -14.15
N LYS A 222 7.97 -24.88 -13.45
CA LYS A 222 7.44 -26.04 -12.74
C LYS A 222 7.13 -27.20 -13.69
N ASP A 223 6.49 -26.92 -14.82
CA ASP A 223 6.12 -27.94 -15.79
C ASP A 223 7.37 -28.60 -16.39
N ALA A 224 8.39 -27.81 -16.74
CA ALA A 224 9.67 -28.33 -17.22
C ALA A 224 10.36 -29.21 -16.16
N LEU A 225 10.41 -28.76 -14.90
CA LEU A 225 11.04 -29.49 -13.81
C LEU A 225 10.24 -30.73 -13.37
N LYS A 226 8.93 -30.75 -13.58
CA LYS A 226 8.06 -31.88 -13.23
C LYS A 226 8.42 -33.14 -14.00
N ALA A 227 8.74 -33.01 -15.29
CA ALA A 227 9.21 -34.13 -16.11
C ALA A 227 10.53 -34.71 -15.57
N LEU A 228 11.48 -33.86 -15.19
CA LEU A 228 12.76 -34.27 -14.60
C LEU A 228 12.57 -34.92 -13.23
N LEU A 229 11.66 -34.39 -12.41
CA LEU A 229 11.31 -34.95 -11.11
C LEU A 229 10.75 -36.37 -11.22
N GLN A 230 9.86 -36.62 -12.18
CA GLN A 230 9.27 -37.95 -12.40
C GLN A 230 10.32 -39.01 -12.79
N GLN A 231 11.42 -38.59 -13.42
CA GLN A 231 12.50 -39.48 -13.84
C GLN A 231 13.59 -39.66 -12.77
N SER A 232 13.47 -38.96 -11.64
CA SER A 232 14.48 -38.94 -10.59
C SER A 232 14.25 -40.08 -9.59
N LYS A 233 15.32 -40.74 -9.17
CA LYS A 233 15.27 -41.85 -8.19
C LYS A 233 15.43 -41.40 -6.74
N SER A 234 16.05 -40.23 -6.53
CA SER A 234 16.23 -39.62 -5.21
C SER A 234 16.26 -38.09 -5.32
N PRO A 235 16.11 -37.36 -4.20
CA PRO A 235 16.32 -35.92 -4.16
C PRO A 235 17.68 -35.46 -4.74
N SER A 236 18.79 -36.16 -4.45
CA SER A 236 20.10 -35.84 -5.04
C SER A 236 20.15 -36.11 -6.55
N ASP A 237 19.53 -37.20 -7.01
CA ASP A 237 19.44 -37.53 -8.44
C ASP A 237 18.64 -36.46 -9.20
N PHE A 238 17.59 -35.91 -8.59
CA PHE A 238 16.87 -34.75 -9.14
C PHE A 238 17.78 -33.54 -9.31
N ILE A 239 18.58 -33.20 -8.29
CA ILE A 239 19.54 -32.08 -8.38
C ILE A 239 20.54 -32.30 -9.51
N ASN A 240 21.07 -33.52 -9.66
CA ASN A 240 21.98 -33.84 -10.76
C ASN A 240 21.29 -33.67 -12.12
N LYS A 241 20.09 -34.23 -12.30
CA LYS A 241 19.33 -34.15 -13.55
C LYS A 241 19.01 -32.71 -13.96
N ILE A 242 18.57 -31.86 -13.04
CA ILE A 242 18.29 -30.46 -13.39
C ILE A 242 19.58 -29.73 -13.77
N THR A 243 20.71 -30.02 -13.10
CA THR A 243 22.00 -29.44 -13.49
C THR A 243 22.48 -29.90 -14.86
N ASP A 244 22.27 -31.18 -15.20
CA ASP A 244 22.63 -31.73 -16.50
C ASP A 244 21.74 -31.18 -17.63
N ASN A 245 20.54 -30.68 -17.30
CA ASN A 245 19.61 -30.02 -18.21
C ASN A 245 19.75 -28.48 -18.21
N GLY A 246 20.88 -27.95 -17.74
CA GLY A 246 21.21 -26.52 -17.85
C GLY A 246 20.62 -25.61 -16.78
N TYR A 247 19.95 -26.15 -15.76
CA TYR A 247 19.52 -25.38 -14.59
C TYR A 247 20.67 -25.23 -13.60
N ASN A 248 20.85 -24.04 -13.04
CA ASN A 248 21.81 -23.80 -11.97
C ASN A 248 21.12 -23.93 -10.61
N VAL A 249 21.83 -24.51 -9.65
CA VAL A 249 21.32 -24.71 -8.30
C VAL A 249 22.07 -23.82 -7.35
N ILE A 250 21.35 -22.98 -6.63
CA ILE A 250 21.92 -22.04 -5.67
C ILE A 250 21.60 -22.57 -4.27
N HIS A 251 22.57 -23.22 -3.64
CA HIS A 251 22.48 -23.66 -2.24
C HIS A 251 22.42 -22.45 -1.28
N ASN A 252 21.35 -22.36 -0.48
CA ASN A 252 21.05 -21.24 0.43
C ASN A 252 20.99 -21.67 1.91
N GLY A 253 21.28 -22.94 2.21
CA GLY A 253 21.21 -23.51 3.56
C GLY A 253 21.03 -25.02 3.50
N LYS A 254 21.02 -25.67 4.67
CA LYS A 254 21.13 -27.14 4.82
C LYS A 254 20.29 -27.97 3.84
N THR A 255 19.03 -27.58 3.64
CA THR A 255 18.10 -28.24 2.69
C THR A 255 17.39 -27.24 1.78
N SER A 256 17.82 -25.98 1.83
CA SER A 256 17.21 -24.84 1.15
C SER A 256 18.04 -24.48 -0.07
N PHE A 257 17.38 -24.37 -1.22
CA PHE A 257 18.03 -24.02 -2.47
C PHE A 257 17.09 -23.25 -3.39
N SER A 258 17.67 -22.55 -4.36
CA SER A 258 16.97 -21.93 -5.47
C SER A 258 17.40 -22.58 -6.77
N ILE A 259 16.52 -22.51 -7.76
CA ILE A 259 16.78 -22.99 -9.12
C ILE A 259 16.83 -21.76 -10.03
N GLN A 260 17.89 -21.67 -10.81
CA GLN A 260 18.10 -20.60 -11.80
C GLN A 260 18.11 -21.20 -13.21
N HIS A 261 17.35 -20.61 -14.11
CA HIS A 261 17.39 -20.90 -15.54
C HIS A 261 17.31 -19.56 -16.29
N GLU A 262 18.29 -19.29 -17.15
CA GLU A 262 18.40 -17.99 -17.82
C GLU A 262 18.33 -16.82 -16.80
N ASP A 263 17.53 -15.79 -17.03
CA ASP A 263 17.39 -14.64 -16.14
C ASP A 263 16.44 -14.89 -14.95
N GLN A 264 15.89 -16.09 -14.82
CA GLN A 264 14.87 -16.44 -13.83
C GLN A 264 15.47 -17.21 -12.65
N ILE A 265 15.09 -16.80 -11.43
CA ILE A 265 15.48 -17.48 -10.19
C ILE A 265 14.23 -17.64 -9.33
N PHE A 266 13.93 -18.88 -8.95
CA PHE A 266 12.85 -19.18 -8.02
C PHE A 266 13.36 -20.02 -6.85
N LYS A 267 12.79 -19.79 -5.66
CA LYS A 267 13.07 -20.66 -4.50
C LYS A 267 12.46 -22.03 -4.76
N ALA A 268 13.13 -23.09 -4.34
CA ALA A 268 12.59 -24.45 -4.50
C ALA A 268 11.19 -24.61 -3.87
N SER A 269 10.91 -23.94 -2.75
CA SER A 269 9.59 -23.94 -2.13
C SER A 269 8.50 -23.29 -2.99
N GLU A 270 8.82 -22.25 -3.76
CA GLU A 270 7.88 -21.57 -4.66
C GLU A 270 7.47 -22.47 -5.83
N LEU A 271 8.38 -23.34 -6.26
CA LEU A 271 8.15 -24.34 -7.30
C LEU A 271 7.53 -25.64 -6.76
N GLY A 272 7.31 -25.76 -5.45
CA GLY A 272 6.84 -27.00 -4.84
C GLY A 272 7.89 -28.14 -4.85
N LEU A 273 9.17 -27.77 -4.87
CA LEU A 273 10.34 -28.65 -4.96
C LEU A 273 11.24 -28.54 -3.72
N SER A 274 10.70 -28.09 -2.58
CA SER A 274 11.45 -28.08 -1.32
C SER A 274 11.92 -29.49 -0.95
N TYR A 275 13.00 -29.60 -0.17
CA TYR A 275 13.48 -30.92 0.28
C TYR A 275 12.39 -31.73 0.98
N LYS A 276 11.51 -31.10 1.77
CA LYS A 276 10.34 -31.76 2.38
C LYS A 276 9.44 -32.42 1.32
N THR A 277 9.22 -31.75 0.19
CA THR A 277 8.38 -32.24 -0.91
C THR A 277 9.10 -33.31 -1.73
N LEU A 278 10.40 -33.12 -2.00
CA LEU A 278 11.23 -34.13 -2.66
C LEU A 278 11.33 -35.39 -1.81
N LYS A 279 11.57 -35.27 -0.50
CA LYS A 279 11.61 -36.38 0.46
C LYS A 279 10.28 -37.15 0.49
N ALA A 280 9.15 -36.44 0.45
CA ALA A 280 7.84 -37.09 0.42
C ALA A 280 7.59 -37.90 -0.86
N LYS A 281 8.17 -37.49 -2.00
CA LYS A 281 7.98 -38.17 -3.31
C LYS A 281 9.02 -39.22 -3.62
N LEU A 282 10.28 -38.97 -3.27
CA LEU A 282 11.45 -39.74 -3.69
C LEU A 282 12.15 -40.44 -2.53
N GLY A 283 11.65 -40.30 -1.31
CA GLY A 283 12.24 -40.91 -0.12
C GLY A 283 13.33 -40.05 0.53
N GLU A 284 13.83 -40.54 1.67
CA GLU A 284 14.88 -39.88 2.43
C GLU A 284 16.24 -40.01 1.75
N ASP A 285 16.99 -38.91 1.74
CA ASP A 285 18.32 -38.84 1.14
C ASP A 285 19.26 -38.05 2.04
N THR A 286 20.15 -38.78 2.70
CA THR A 286 21.13 -38.24 3.65
C THR A 286 22.28 -37.50 2.95
N GLY A 287 22.51 -37.75 1.65
CA GLY A 287 23.53 -37.11 0.84
C GLY A 287 23.09 -35.78 0.21
N PHE A 288 21.81 -35.40 0.35
CA PHE A 288 21.23 -34.25 -0.34
C PHE A 288 21.95 -32.92 -0.07
N GLU A 289 22.29 -32.64 1.20
CA GLU A 289 23.01 -31.42 1.56
C GLU A 289 24.38 -31.35 0.86
N GLN A 290 25.11 -32.47 0.79
CA GLN A 290 26.41 -32.52 0.14
C GLN A 290 26.27 -32.33 -1.38
N THR A 291 25.26 -32.95 -1.99
CA THR A 291 24.93 -32.75 -3.41
C THR A 291 24.63 -31.29 -3.72
N LEU A 292 23.82 -30.62 -2.90
CA LEU A 292 23.53 -29.19 -3.07
C LEU A 292 24.78 -28.32 -2.98
N LYS A 293 25.66 -28.60 -2.01
CA LYS A 293 26.94 -27.87 -1.88
C LYS A 293 27.83 -28.09 -3.10
N ASN A 294 27.94 -29.33 -3.57
CA ASN A 294 28.76 -29.69 -4.73
C ASN A 294 28.26 -29.08 -6.03
N LYS A 295 26.93 -28.93 -6.16
CA LYS A 295 26.26 -28.38 -7.35
C LYS A 295 25.93 -26.90 -7.22
N HIS A 296 26.37 -26.23 -6.14
CA HIS A 296 26.17 -24.80 -5.96
C HIS A 296 26.87 -24.05 -7.10
N ASN A 297 26.10 -23.37 -7.93
CA ASN A 297 26.60 -22.49 -8.96
C ASN A 297 25.64 -21.32 -9.16
N ILE A 298 26.19 -20.12 -9.22
CA ILE A 298 25.45 -18.91 -9.61
C ILE A 298 25.98 -18.53 -10.98
N LYS A 299 25.12 -18.56 -11.99
CA LYS A 299 25.54 -18.19 -13.34
C LYS A 299 25.68 -16.67 -13.41
N GLU A 300 26.92 -16.20 -13.45
CA GLU A 300 27.25 -14.82 -13.76
C GLU A 300 27.22 -14.62 -15.28
N TYR A 301 26.60 -13.52 -15.73
CA TYR A 301 26.44 -13.23 -17.14
C TYR A 301 27.50 -12.22 -17.58
N GLU A 302 28.63 -12.72 -18.08
CA GLU A 302 29.67 -11.88 -18.68
C GLU A 302 29.29 -11.48 -20.12
N GLY A 303 29.71 -10.27 -20.53
CA GLY A 303 29.63 -9.82 -21.92
C GLY A 303 28.27 -9.32 -22.40
N CYS A 304 27.26 -9.20 -21.53
CA CYS A 304 25.95 -8.62 -21.89
C CYS A 304 26.07 -7.10 -22.04
N SER A 305 25.93 -6.58 -23.26
CA SER A 305 26.10 -5.15 -23.50
C SER A 305 25.28 -4.62 -24.67
N ILE A 306 24.99 -3.33 -24.63
CA ILE A 306 24.47 -2.57 -25.77
C ILE A 306 25.41 -1.40 -25.98
N ALA A 307 25.98 -1.28 -27.18
CA ALA A 307 26.93 -0.22 -27.51
C ALA A 307 26.49 0.56 -28.75
N THR A 308 26.89 1.83 -28.84
CA THR A 308 26.72 2.64 -30.05
C THR A 308 28.02 2.72 -30.83
N SER A 309 27.92 2.89 -32.15
CA SER A 309 29.06 3.19 -33.02
C SER A 309 29.47 4.66 -33.04
N GLU A 310 28.75 5.55 -32.36
CA GLU A 310 29.04 7.00 -32.32
C GLU A 310 29.95 7.38 -31.15
N ILE A 311 30.84 8.35 -31.40
CA ILE A 311 31.99 8.68 -30.54
C ILE A 311 31.64 9.72 -29.46
N GLU A 312 30.58 10.53 -29.63
CA GLU A 312 30.29 11.65 -28.72
C GLU A 312 28.77 11.85 -28.43
N PRO A 313 28.11 10.94 -27.70
CA PRO A 313 26.78 11.23 -27.17
C PRO A 313 26.83 12.34 -26.10
N ASP A 314 25.77 13.16 -26.02
CA ASP A 314 25.59 14.11 -24.92
C ASP A 314 25.37 13.34 -23.61
N TYR A 315 26.39 13.29 -22.76
CA TYR A 315 26.36 12.53 -21.51
C TYR A 315 25.36 13.11 -20.49
N MET A 316 24.57 12.25 -19.85
CA MET A 316 23.71 12.61 -18.71
C MET A 316 22.59 13.62 -19.03
N LYS A 317 21.97 13.50 -20.21
CA LYS A 317 20.70 14.18 -20.47
C LYS A 317 19.64 13.75 -19.45
N LYS A 318 18.78 14.71 -19.07
CA LYS A 318 17.69 14.50 -18.11
C LYS A 318 16.75 13.41 -18.62
N ILE A 319 16.51 12.42 -17.76
CA ILE A 319 15.60 11.31 -18.05
C ILE A 319 14.17 11.72 -17.67
N LYS A 320 13.17 11.20 -18.39
CA LYS A 320 11.76 11.41 -18.04
C LYS A 320 11.44 10.84 -16.63
N PRO A 321 10.75 11.61 -15.76
CA PRO A 321 10.53 11.21 -14.36
C PRO A 321 9.69 9.95 -14.20
N ASN A 322 8.78 9.67 -15.15
CA ASN A 322 7.92 8.48 -15.13
C ASN A 322 8.50 7.29 -15.90
N SER A 323 9.77 7.34 -16.29
CA SER A 323 10.44 6.23 -16.97
C SER A 323 10.72 5.07 -16.00
N VAL A 324 10.93 3.86 -16.56
CA VAL A 324 11.33 2.70 -15.75
C VAL A 324 12.69 2.94 -15.10
N LEU A 325 13.60 3.57 -15.86
CA LEU A 325 14.90 4.02 -15.37
C LEU A 325 14.78 4.91 -14.11
N ALA A 326 13.90 5.91 -14.13
CA ALA A 326 13.74 6.84 -13.00
C ALA A 326 12.94 6.26 -11.82
N THR A 327 11.93 5.43 -12.09
CA THR A 327 11.01 4.93 -11.04
C THR A 327 11.51 3.65 -10.36
N LYS A 328 12.29 2.81 -11.06
CA LYS A 328 12.72 1.49 -10.56
C LYS A 328 14.19 1.41 -10.19
N PHE A 329 15.01 2.36 -10.62
CA PHE A 329 16.44 2.35 -10.37
C PHE A 329 16.91 3.62 -9.66
N LYS A 330 18.01 3.46 -8.91
CA LYS A 330 18.85 4.53 -8.39
C LYS A 330 20.20 4.45 -9.09
N PHE A 331 20.90 5.57 -9.14
CA PHE A 331 22.21 5.60 -9.77
C PHE A 331 23.27 6.22 -8.86
N ILE A 332 24.51 5.78 -9.08
CA ILE A 332 25.72 6.36 -8.52
C ILE A 332 26.57 6.82 -9.71
N GLN A 333 26.90 8.10 -9.74
CA GLN A 333 27.71 8.69 -10.80
C GLN A 333 29.19 8.63 -10.41
N HIS A 334 30.01 8.11 -11.31
CA HIS A 334 31.47 8.12 -11.26
C HIS A 334 32.01 9.02 -12.39
N SER A 335 33.32 9.20 -12.46
CA SER A 335 33.98 10.06 -13.46
C SER A 335 33.80 9.58 -14.91
N ASP A 336 33.83 8.27 -15.11
CA ASP A 336 33.87 7.56 -16.39
C ASP A 336 32.56 6.82 -16.70
N LYS A 337 31.79 6.49 -15.64
CA LYS A 337 30.58 5.68 -15.75
C LYS A 337 29.48 6.09 -14.77
N VAL A 338 28.28 5.56 -15.01
CA VAL A 338 27.13 5.65 -14.09
C VAL A 338 26.63 4.25 -13.79
N GLU A 339 26.61 3.88 -12.51
CA GLU A 339 26.12 2.57 -12.07
C GLU A 339 24.66 2.66 -11.63
N TYR A 340 23.83 1.72 -12.07
CA TYR A 340 22.40 1.66 -11.75
C TYR A 340 22.07 0.45 -10.87
N PHE A 341 21.31 0.69 -9.80
CA PHE A 341 20.91 -0.28 -8.78
C PHE A 341 19.39 -0.33 -8.64
N TYR A 342 18.84 -1.49 -8.30
CA TYR A 342 17.40 -1.65 -8.07
C TYR A 342 16.94 -0.89 -6.83
N ASN A 343 15.78 -0.21 -6.93
CA ASN A 343 15.17 0.46 -5.78
C ASN A 343 14.75 -0.51 -4.67
N SER A 344 14.32 -1.73 -5.05
CA SER A 344 13.91 -2.81 -4.15
C SER A 344 15.09 -3.56 -3.53
N ALA A 345 16.25 -3.57 -4.20
CA ALA A 345 17.44 -4.29 -3.77
C ALA A 345 18.68 -3.42 -4.02
N LYS A 346 18.97 -2.54 -3.05
CA LYS A 346 19.96 -1.46 -3.19
C LYS A 346 21.39 -1.94 -3.47
N GLU A 347 21.70 -3.17 -3.08
CA GLU A 347 23.02 -3.79 -3.28
C GLU A 347 23.13 -4.53 -4.63
N LYS A 348 21.98 -4.81 -5.28
CA LYS A 348 21.96 -5.50 -6.58
C LYS A 348 22.18 -4.48 -7.70
N LYS A 349 23.40 -4.46 -8.24
CA LYS A 349 23.75 -3.71 -9.45
C LYS A 349 23.03 -4.33 -10.65
N ALA A 350 22.35 -3.50 -11.45
CA ALA A 350 21.59 -3.95 -12.61
C ALA A 350 22.39 -3.79 -13.90
N PHE A 351 22.93 -2.59 -14.12
CA PHE A 351 23.77 -2.26 -15.27
C PHE A 351 24.59 -1.00 -14.98
N GLU A 352 25.61 -0.76 -15.80
CA GLU A 352 26.43 0.45 -15.77
C GLU A 352 26.51 1.06 -17.17
N TYR A 353 26.52 2.38 -17.23
CA TYR A 353 26.58 3.17 -18.46
C TYR A 353 27.93 3.88 -18.55
N HIS A 354 28.63 3.68 -19.66
CA HIS A 354 29.94 4.25 -19.97
C HIS A 354 29.82 5.32 -21.04
N LYS A 355 30.61 6.38 -20.91
CA LYS A 355 30.55 7.56 -21.80
C LYS A 355 31.27 7.34 -23.13
N ASP A 356 32.42 6.67 -23.12
CA ASP A 356 33.34 6.62 -24.26
C ASP A 356 33.89 5.19 -24.47
N PRO A 357 33.39 4.43 -25.47
CA PRO A 357 32.19 4.73 -26.28
C PRO A 357 30.89 4.61 -25.46
N SER A 358 29.79 5.17 -25.95
CA SER A 358 28.47 4.99 -25.32
C SER A 358 28.14 3.50 -25.23
N LYS A 359 28.13 2.97 -24.01
CA LYS A 359 27.95 1.55 -23.78
C LYS A 359 27.24 1.30 -22.47
N VAL A 360 26.24 0.42 -22.51
CA VAL A 360 25.65 -0.14 -21.30
C VAL A 360 26.16 -1.56 -21.13
N LEU A 361 26.73 -1.85 -19.96
CA LEU A 361 27.10 -3.19 -19.51
C LEU A 361 26.06 -3.68 -18.51
N PHE A 362 25.51 -4.87 -18.72
CA PHE A 362 24.45 -5.42 -17.90
C PHE A 362 24.99 -6.48 -16.94
N ASN A 363 24.67 -6.32 -15.66
CA ASN A 363 24.87 -7.33 -14.62
C ASN A 363 23.61 -8.18 -14.39
N ASP A 364 22.47 -7.72 -14.93
CA ASP A 364 21.18 -8.38 -14.86
C ASP A 364 20.51 -8.36 -16.24
N THR A 365 20.13 -9.54 -16.73
CA THR A 365 19.65 -9.77 -18.10
C THR A 365 18.13 -9.71 -18.24
N SER A 366 17.44 -9.25 -17.19
CA SER A 366 15.99 -9.09 -17.18
C SER A 366 15.51 -8.03 -18.17
N ARG A 367 14.28 -8.20 -18.67
CA ARG A 367 13.62 -7.21 -19.54
C ARG A 367 13.52 -5.82 -18.91
N GLN A 368 13.33 -5.74 -17.58
CA GLN A 368 13.26 -4.47 -16.87
C GLN A 368 14.62 -3.74 -16.90
N SER A 369 15.71 -4.48 -16.65
CA SER A 369 17.08 -3.97 -16.77
C SER A 369 17.37 -3.52 -18.20
N ALA A 370 17.10 -4.38 -19.19
CA ALA A 370 17.25 -4.08 -20.62
C ALA A 370 16.53 -2.80 -21.03
N LYS A 371 15.24 -2.66 -20.67
CA LYS A 371 14.44 -1.45 -20.95
C LYS A 371 15.06 -0.19 -20.35
N ALA A 372 15.52 -0.25 -19.11
CA ALA A 372 16.13 0.88 -18.42
C ALA A 372 17.47 1.27 -19.06
N GLY A 373 18.30 0.29 -19.44
CA GLY A 373 19.54 0.52 -20.18
C GLY A 373 19.31 1.16 -21.55
N ILE A 374 18.32 0.67 -22.31
CA ILE A 374 17.91 1.27 -23.60
C ILE A 374 17.41 2.70 -23.40
N GLN A 375 16.54 2.94 -22.40
CA GLN A 375 16.06 4.29 -22.07
C GLN A 375 17.23 5.24 -21.77
N ARG A 376 18.27 4.75 -21.10
CA ARG A 376 19.46 5.54 -20.81
C ARG A 376 20.21 5.91 -22.09
N LEU A 377 20.50 4.93 -22.94
CA LEU A 377 21.19 5.14 -24.22
C LEU A 377 20.42 6.11 -25.12
N VAL A 378 19.11 5.88 -25.30
CA VAL A 378 18.25 6.70 -26.17
C VAL A 378 18.12 8.14 -25.66
N THR A 379 18.28 8.37 -24.36
CA THR A 379 18.23 9.74 -23.79
C THR A 379 19.42 10.58 -24.26
N ASP A 380 20.58 9.95 -24.45
CA ASP A 380 21.82 10.64 -24.87
C ASP A 380 22.01 10.64 -26.40
N ALA A 381 21.37 9.70 -27.09
CA ALA A 381 21.37 9.47 -28.53
C ALA A 381 20.61 10.52 -29.37
N LYS A 382 20.97 10.66 -30.66
CA LYS A 382 20.23 11.46 -31.66
C LYS A 382 19.92 10.58 -32.87
N PRO A 383 18.63 10.41 -33.27
CA PRO A 383 18.31 9.62 -34.46
C PRO A 383 18.77 10.34 -35.76
N PRO A 384 19.21 9.62 -36.80
CA PRO A 384 19.27 8.16 -36.89
C PRO A 384 20.53 7.58 -36.23
N GLN A 385 20.37 6.55 -35.38
CA GLN A 385 21.50 5.92 -34.67
C GLN A 385 21.31 4.41 -34.52
N SER A 386 22.42 3.67 -34.63
CA SER A 386 22.45 2.20 -34.51
C SER A 386 23.04 1.76 -33.17
N PHE A 387 22.41 0.75 -32.58
CA PHE A 387 22.86 0.08 -31.36
C PHE A 387 23.20 -1.38 -31.66
N THR A 388 24.33 -1.86 -31.17
CA THR A 388 24.74 -3.27 -31.29
C THR A 388 24.57 -3.96 -29.95
N VAL A 389 23.79 -5.05 -29.91
CA VAL A 389 23.60 -5.88 -28.72
C VAL A 389 24.55 -7.09 -28.74
N ASN A 390 25.28 -7.29 -27.64
CA ASN A 390 26.16 -8.42 -27.41
C ASN A 390 25.71 -9.18 -26.16
N GLY A 391 25.93 -10.50 -26.17
CA GLY A 391 25.51 -11.39 -25.09
C GLY A 391 24.86 -12.68 -25.63
N PRO A 392 24.32 -13.52 -24.73
CA PRO A 392 23.59 -14.73 -25.10
C PRO A 392 22.26 -14.41 -25.80
N ASP A 393 21.73 -15.35 -26.59
CA ASP A 393 20.56 -15.13 -27.43
C ASP A 393 19.30 -14.76 -26.64
N TYR A 394 19.10 -15.32 -25.45
CA TYR A 394 17.97 -14.95 -24.58
C TYR A 394 18.03 -13.47 -24.13
N PHE A 395 19.23 -12.95 -23.85
CA PHE A 395 19.40 -11.54 -23.48
C PHE A 395 19.18 -10.64 -24.70
N LYS A 396 19.74 -11.01 -25.84
CA LYS A 396 19.53 -10.31 -27.13
C LYS A 396 18.05 -10.25 -27.51
N LYS A 397 17.31 -11.34 -27.31
CA LYS A 397 15.85 -11.42 -27.44
C LYS A 397 15.15 -10.42 -26.52
N ASN A 398 15.48 -10.40 -25.23
CA ASN A 398 14.89 -9.45 -24.26
C ASN A 398 15.10 -7.99 -24.66
N VAL A 399 16.32 -7.65 -25.11
CA VAL A 399 16.65 -6.32 -25.61
C VAL A 399 15.83 -5.98 -26.86
N TRP A 400 15.73 -6.91 -27.82
CA TRP A 400 14.95 -6.74 -29.04
C TRP A 400 13.45 -6.52 -28.73
N LEU A 401 12.85 -7.33 -27.85
CA LEU A 401 11.45 -7.19 -27.45
C LEU A 401 11.15 -5.79 -26.88
N GLU A 402 11.97 -5.31 -25.93
CA GLU A 402 11.78 -3.96 -25.36
C GLU A 402 12.03 -2.85 -26.40
N PHE A 403 12.98 -3.05 -27.32
CA PHE A 403 13.26 -2.11 -28.40
C PHE A 403 12.03 -1.91 -29.30
N GLN A 404 11.35 -3.02 -29.66
CA GLN A 404 10.11 -3.00 -30.44
C GLN A 404 8.94 -2.38 -29.64
N LEU A 405 8.76 -2.79 -28.38
CA LEU A 405 7.68 -2.27 -27.53
C LEU A 405 7.79 -0.77 -27.24
N MET A 406 9.00 -0.22 -27.26
CA MET A 406 9.24 1.22 -27.12
C MET A 406 9.05 2.00 -28.44
N GLY A 407 8.80 1.30 -29.55
CA GLY A 407 8.64 1.88 -30.89
C GLY A 407 9.87 2.66 -31.33
N LEU A 408 11.08 2.15 -31.05
CA LEU A 408 12.33 2.86 -31.31
C LEU A 408 12.71 2.86 -32.80
N GLU A 409 12.34 1.82 -33.55
CA GLU A 409 12.53 1.78 -35.01
C GLU A 409 11.79 2.93 -35.71
N ALA A 410 10.53 3.15 -35.33
CA ALA A 410 9.72 4.26 -35.84
C ALA A 410 10.30 5.65 -35.47
N LYS A 411 11.17 5.72 -34.45
CA LYS A 411 11.86 6.94 -34.02
C LYS A 411 13.23 7.12 -34.68
N GLY A 412 13.60 6.26 -35.63
CA GLY A 412 14.85 6.33 -36.39
C GLY A 412 16.03 5.60 -35.74
N PHE A 413 15.80 4.78 -34.72
CA PHE A 413 16.87 3.97 -34.11
C PHE A 413 16.90 2.57 -34.71
N LYS A 414 18.09 2.00 -34.90
CA LYS A 414 18.27 0.64 -35.40
C LYS A 414 18.94 -0.24 -34.34
N LEU A 415 18.50 -1.49 -34.19
CA LEU A 415 19.13 -2.48 -33.33
C LEU A 415 19.77 -3.58 -34.18
N GLU A 416 21.04 -3.87 -33.94
CA GLU A 416 21.83 -4.91 -34.62
C GLU A 416 22.34 -5.95 -33.61
N GLY A 417 22.60 -7.17 -34.08
CA GLY A 417 23.16 -8.26 -33.24
C GLY A 417 22.18 -9.35 -32.82
N TYR A 418 20.91 -9.25 -33.22
CA TYR A 418 19.89 -10.27 -33.01
C TYR A 418 18.97 -10.44 -34.22
N LYS A 419 18.61 -11.68 -34.55
CA LYS A 419 17.65 -12.01 -35.60
C LYS A 419 16.45 -12.72 -34.94
N PRO A 420 15.26 -12.11 -34.89
CA PRO A 420 14.11 -12.70 -34.20
C PRO A 420 13.62 -13.97 -34.92
N THR A 421 13.16 -14.94 -34.14
CA THR A 421 12.51 -16.16 -34.61
C THR A 421 10.99 -15.95 -34.75
N PRO A 422 10.25 -16.85 -35.43
CA PRO A 422 8.79 -16.77 -35.49
C PRO A 422 8.12 -16.76 -34.11
N ALA A 423 8.67 -17.51 -33.13
CA ALA A 423 8.16 -17.53 -31.77
C ALA A 423 8.31 -16.16 -31.07
N ASP A 424 9.40 -15.44 -31.33
CA ASP A 424 9.62 -14.11 -30.74
C ASP A 424 8.66 -13.06 -31.30
N LEU A 425 8.26 -13.21 -32.56
CA LEU A 425 7.24 -12.36 -33.18
C LEU A 425 5.84 -12.63 -32.59
N GLU A 426 5.50 -13.89 -32.31
CA GLU A 426 4.26 -14.24 -31.61
C GLU A 426 4.25 -13.70 -30.18
N GLU A 427 5.37 -13.82 -29.46
CA GLU A 427 5.50 -13.28 -28.11
C GLU A 427 5.35 -11.74 -28.10
N LEU A 428 5.98 -11.05 -29.04
CA LEU A 428 5.83 -9.60 -29.20
C LEU A 428 4.37 -9.21 -29.42
N LYS A 429 3.65 -9.91 -30.31
CA LYS A 429 2.22 -9.67 -30.57
C LYS A 429 1.38 -9.88 -29.31
N LYS A 430 1.60 -10.99 -28.59
CA LYS A 430 0.90 -11.26 -27.32
C LYS A 430 1.11 -10.13 -26.29
N ILE A 431 2.34 -9.63 -26.17
CA ILE A 431 2.66 -8.53 -25.24
C ILE A 431 2.00 -7.21 -25.70
N GLN A 432 1.96 -6.93 -27.00
CA GLN A 432 1.31 -5.73 -27.54
C GLN A 432 -0.21 -5.77 -27.34
N GLU A 433 -0.86 -6.90 -27.63
CA GLU A 433 -2.28 -7.13 -27.36
C GLU A 433 -2.60 -7.00 -25.87
N GLN A 434 -1.71 -7.50 -25.00
CA GLN A 434 -1.84 -7.32 -23.56
C GLN A 434 -1.85 -5.83 -23.18
N TYR A 435 -0.88 -5.04 -23.63
CA TYR A 435 -0.86 -3.60 -23.34
C TYR A 435 -2.07 -2.87 -23.92
N ALA A 436 -2.56 -3.28 -25.10
CA ALA A 436 -3.78 -2.73 -25.68
C ALA A 436 -5.03 -3.05 -24.84
N SER A 437 -5.16 -4.28 -24.35
CA SER A 437 -6.28 -4.70 -23.49
C SER A 437 -6.31 -3.95 -22.15
N MET A 438 -5.15 -3.64 -21.58
CA MET A 438 -5.04 -2.88 -20.32
C MET A 438 -5.42 -1.40 -20.48
N ASN A 439 -5.36 -0.87 -21.70
CA ASN A 439 -5.71 0.51 -22.02
C ASN A 439 -7.13 0.67 -22.56
N LYS A 440 -7.92 -0.42 -22.70
CA LYS A 440 -9.34 -0.32 -23.02
C LYS A 440 -10.10 0.27 -21.83
N LYS A 441 -10.62 1.49 -22.00
CA LYS A 441 -11.67 2.03 -21.12
C LYS A 441 -12.92 1.15 -21.23
N PRO A 442 -13.69 0.95 -20.14
CA PRO A 442 -14.95 0.21 -20.23
C PRO A 442 -15.86 0.89 -21.24
N GLU A 443 -16.32 0.14 -22.23
CA GLU A 443 -17.36 0.58 -23.14
C GLU A 443 -18.68 0.67 -22.36
N PRO A 444 -19.47 1.75 -22.53
CA PRO A 444 -20.78 1.84 -21.90
C PRO A 444 -21.67 0.71 -22.42
N LYS A 445 -22.22 -0.11 -21.52
CA LYS A 445 -23.21 -1.13 -21.88
C LYS A 445 -24.49 -0.43 -22.40
N PRO A 446 -25.13 -0.96 -23.45
CA PRO A 446 -26.37 -0.42 -23.99
C PRO A 446 -27.50 -0.49 -22.95
N GLU A 447 -28.26 0.61 -22.86
CA GLU A 447 -29.41 0.77 -21.97
C GLU A 447 -30.44 -0.34 -22.17
N ALA A 448 -30.83 -1.01 -21.07
CA ALA A 448 -31.97 -1.92 -21.06
C ALA A 448 -33.28 -1.09 -21.09
N PRO A 449 -34.32 -1.55 -21.81
CA PRO A 449 -35.55 -0.80 -22.02
C PRO A 449 -36.32 -0.60 -20.71
N THR A 450 -36.71 0.65 -20.46
CA THR A 450 -37.53 1.10 -19.34
C THR A 450 -38.94 0.48 -19.39
N VAL A 451 -39.26 -0.36 -18.40
CA VAL A 451 -40.65 -0.75 -18.12
C VAL A 451 -41.19 0.19 -17.05
N VAL A 452 -42.21 0.96 -17.44
CA VAL A 452 -42.97 1.88 -16.61
C VAL A 452 -43.74 1.08 -15.54
N ILE A 453 -43.53 1.39 -14.26
CA ILE A 453 -44.40 0.93 -13.17
C ILE A 453 -44.89 2.16 -12.40
N GLU A 454 -46.21 2.28 -12.32
CA GLU A 454 -46.97 3.32 -11.62
C GLU A 454 -46.65 3.41 -10.12
N ALA A 455 -46.64 4.63 -9.61
CA ALA A 455 -46.47 4.95 -8.20
C ALA A 455 -47.78 4.79 -7.40
N PRO A 456 -47.78 4.14 -6.21
CA PRO A 456 -48.83 4.32 -5.22
C PRO A 456 -48.52 5.48 -4.25
N LYS A 457 -49.58 6.21 -3.89
CA LYS A 457 -49.61 7.38 -2.99
C LYS A 457 -49.42 7.04 -1.50
N PRO A 458 -49.00 8.03 -0.67
CA PRO A 458 -48.49 7.85 0.69
C PRO A 458 -49.57 7.83 1.78
N VAL A 459 -49.27 7.20 2.93
CA VAL A 459 -50.03 7.32 4.19
C VAL A 459 -49.08 7.72 5.32
N GLU A 460 -49.49 8.74 6.07
CA GLU A 460 -48.77 9.45 7.14
C GLU A 460 -48.77 8.72 8.52
N PRO A 461 -47.93 9.16 9.47
CA PRO A 461 -47.37 8.33 10.55
C PRO A 461 -48.08 8.45 11.90
N VAL A 462 -47.88 7.47 12.79
CA VAL A 462 -48.27 7.53 14.21
C VAL A 462 -47.15 6.98 15.11
N MET A 463 -46.69 7.81 16.05
CA MET A 463 -45.99 7.45 17.30
C MET A 463 -46.45 8.46 18.39
N PRO A 464 -46.04 8.40 19.68
CA PRO A 464 -45.34 7.38 20.49
C PRO A 464 -46.11 7.09 21.82
N THR A 465 -45.66 6.30 22.82
CA THR A 465 -44.69 6.58 23.91
C THR A 465 -45.03 5.61 25.10
N PRO A 466 -44.37 5.58 26.29
CA PRO A 466 -42.94 5.54 26.71
C PRO A 466 -42.62 4.41 27.76
N VAL A 467 -41.38 4.37 28.28
CA VAL A 467 -41.00 4.31 29.74
C VAL A 467 -39.92 3.26 30.18
N GLN A 468 -38.72 3.80 30.46
CA GLN A 468 -37.78 3.68 31.63
C GLN A 468 -36.88 2.45 31.99
N ASN A 469 -35.57 2.78 32.02
CA ASN A 469 -34.53 2.72 33.10
C ASN A 469 -33.84 1.41 33.59
N ALA A 470 -32.57 1.25 33.16
CA ALA A 470 -31.27 1.21 33.91
C ALA A 470 -31.01 0.22 35.10
N PRO A 471 -29.75 0.06 35.59
CA PRO A 471 -28.51 -0.42 34.96
C PRO A 471 -27.77 -1.50 35.81
N GLU A 472 -26.81 -2.27 35.26
CA GLU A 472 -25.86 -3.02 36.09
C GLU A 472 -24.50 -3.32 35.42
N LYS A 473 -23.54 -3.71 36.25
CA LYS A 473 -22.15 -3.24 36.33
C LYS A 473 -21.14 -4.22 35.71
N ALA A 474 -20.06 -3.68 35.16
CA ALA A 474 -18.95 -4.41 34.53
C ALA A 474 -17.99 -5.10 35.51
N THR A 475 -17.35 -6.19 35.06
CA THR A 475 -16.07 -6.72 35.57
C THR A 475 -15.20 -7.19 34.38
N GLU A 476 -13.99 -6.65 34.26
CA GLU A 476 -12.93 -7.09 33.33
C GLU A 476 -12.08 -8.21 33.94
N PRO A 477 -11.35 -8.97 33.10
CA PRO A 477 -9.91 -8.96 33.29
C PRO A 477 -9.11 -8.77 31.99
N THR A 478 -8.02 -8.03 32.15
CA THR A 478 -7.03 -7.60 31.17
C THR A 478 -5.98 -8.70 30.91
N SER A 479 -5.60 -8.91 29.65
CA SER A 479 -4.32 -9.53 29.28
C SER A 479 -3.75 -8.82 28.04
N GLN A 480 -2.48 -8.45 28.13
CA GLN A 480 -1.72 -7.64 27.17
C GLN A 480 -0.96 -8.56 26.21
N VAL A 481 -1.03 -8.29 24.91
CA VAL A 481 0.00 -8.72 23.93
C VAL A 481 0.18 -7.59 22.89
N ASP A 482 1.42 -7.14 22.74
CA ASP A 482 1.90 -6.23 21.70
C ASP A 482 1.87 -6.88 20.32
N GLN A 483 1.34 -6.20 19.29
CA GLN A 483 1.77 -6.45 17.90
C GLN A 483 1.82 -5.19 17.03
N HIS A 484 2.99 -4.96 16.46
CA HIS A 484 3.15 -4.52 15.08
C HIS A 484 3.00 -5.75 14.18
N GLU A 485 2.13 -5.75 13.17
CA GLU A 485 2.37 -6.46 11.91
C GLU A 485 1.40 -6.08 10.78
N GLU A 486 1.86 -6.36 9.57
CA GLU A 486 1.31 -5.98 8.27
C GLU A 486 0.06 -6.80 7.87
N ALA A 487 -0.66 -6.32 6.84
CA ALA A 487 -2.00 -6.78 6.45
C ALA A 487 -2.09 -8.28 6.09
N ALA A 488 -3.10 -8.97 6.63
CA ALA A 488 -3.40 -10.36 6.32
C ALA A 488 -4.31 -10.50 5.08
N THR A 489 -3.87 -11.33 4.12
CA THR A 489 -4.72 -12.00 3.11
C THR A 489 -5.32 -13.28 3.71
N ASN A 490 -6.11 -14.05 2.95
CA ASN A 490 -6.62 -15.37 3.42
C ASN A 490 -5.49 -16.30 3.93
N ASP A 491 -4.27 -16.14 3.42
CA ASP A 491 -3.07 -16.84 3.92
C ASP A 491 -2.63 -16.34 5.33
N GLY A 492 -2.82 -15.06 5.64
CA GLY A 492 -2.49 -14.48 6.94
C GLY A 492 -3.42 -14.95 8.07
N LEU A 493 -4.67 -15.34 7.76
CA LEU A 493 -5.59 -15.94 8.73
C LEU A 493 -5.12 -17.34 9.19
N ILE A 494 -4.40 -18.05 8.34
CA ILE A 494 -3.80 -19.36 8.63
C ILE A 494 -2.53 -19.19 9.49
N ASP A 495 -1.72 -18.17 9.22
CA ASP A 495 -0.50 -17.87 9.99
C ASP A 495 -0.81 -17.28 11.38
N GLU A 496 -1.89 -16.49 11.53
CA GLU A 496 -2.39 -15.99 12.83
C GLU A 496 -2.87 -17.14 13.71
N LEU A 497 -3.55 -18.13 13.14
CA LEU A 497 -3.96 -19.37 13.83
C LEU A 497 -2.74 -20.12 14.39
N MET A 498 -1.61 -20.15 13.68
CA MET A 498 -0.39 -20.82 14.16
C MET A 498 0.30 -20.07 15.30
N ARG A 499 0.16 -18.75 15.35
CA ARG A 499 0.79 -17.87 16.35
C ARG A 499 0.11 -17.94 17.73
N GLU A 500 -1.17 -18.30 17.78
CA GLU A 500 -1.92 -18.56 19.02
C GLU A 500 -1.41 -19.77 19.83
N PHE A 501 -0.48 -20.56 19.29
CA PHE A 501 -0.06 -21.83 19.89
C PHE A 501 1.38 -21.85 20.42
N GLU A 502 2.03 -20.69 20.54
CA GLU A 502 3.35 -20.55 21.18
C GLU A 502 3.22 -19.97 22.61
N THR A 503 3.82 -20.64 23.59
CA THR A 503 3.73 -20.30 25.03
C THR A 503 4.68 -19.16 25.43
N ALA A 504 4.18 -18.15 26.16
CA ALA A 504 4.97 -17.01 26.66
C ALA A 504 5.45 -17.21 28.12
N ASN A 505 6.73 -16.86 28.37
CA ASN A 505 7.37 -16.83 29.69
C ASN A 505 7.15 -15.49 30.44
N HIS A 506 7.26 -15.54 31.76
CA HIS A 506 6.72 -14.59 32.76
C HIS A 506 7.76 -13.61 33.36
N VAL A 507 7.26 -12.67 34.21
CA VAL A 507 7.92 -11.90 35.33
C VAL A 507 8.38 -10.44 35.01
N PRO A 508 8.29 -9.41 35.92
CA PRO A 508 7.20 -8.92 36.80
C PRO A 508 7.07 -7.35 36.85
N VAL A 509 6.22 -6.88 37.78
CA VAL A 509 5.60 -5.55 37.98
C VAL A 509 6.44 -4.56 38.82
N ALA A 510 6.23 -3.23 38.64
CA ALA A 510 6.42 -2.22 39.71
C ALA A 510 5.59 -0.92 39.52
N GLU A 511 4.68 -0.70 40.49
CA GLU A 511 4.21 0.49 41.24
C GLU A 511 4.06 1.91 40.64
N ALA A 512 2.92 2.55 41.01
CA ALA A 512 2.53 3.95 40.84
C ALA A 512 2.88 4.81 42.08
N PRO A 513 2.72 6.16 42.06
CA PRO A 513 1.55 6.74 42.75
C PRO A 513 1.02 8.14 42.26
N THR A 514 -0.23 8.44 42.68
CA THR A 514 -0.94 9.71 43.09
C THR A 514 -0.56 11.08 42.48
N GLU A 515 -1.41 12.07 42.17
CA GLU A 515 -2.74 12.62 42.55
C GLU A 515 -2.50 14.11 42.90
N ALA A 516 -3.27 15.06 42.33
CA ALA A 516 -3.61 16.36 42.94
C ALA A 516 -4.62 17.15 42.08
N MET A 517 -5.67 17.59 42.76
CA MET A 517 -6.80 18.42 42.33
C MET A 517 -6.45 19.92 42.31
N GLU A 518 -7.13 20.73 41.49
CA GLU A 518 -7.89 21.90 42.01
C GLU A 518 -8.84 22.52 40.96
N SER A 519 -9.84 23.22 41.47
CA SER A 519 -11.12 23.62 40.87
C SER A 519 -11.21 25.18 40.68
N PRO A 520 -12.37 25.87 40.58
CA PRO A 520 -13.01 26.26 39.31
C PRO A 520 -13.50 27.74 39.17
N LYS A 521 -13.99 28.09 37.96
CA LYS A 521 -15.06 29.07 37.59
C LYS A 521 -14.80 30.60 37.75
N PRO A 522 -15.60 31.53 37.16
CA PRO A 522 -16.94 31.40 36.56
C PRO A 522 -17.20 32.08 35.18
N LEU A 523 -18.45 31.90 34.74
CA LEU A 523 -19.16 32.24 33.50
C LEU A 523 -19.68 33.69 33.38
N GLU A 524 -19.65 34.21 32.14
CA GLU A 524 -20.69 34.94 31.35
C GLU A 524 -21.33 36.25 31.86
N PRO A 525 -21.83 37.15 30.97
CA PRO A 525 -23.09 36.92 30.24
C PRO A 525 -23.20 37.45 28.78
N ALA A 526 -24.31 37.03 28.16
CA ALA A 526 -24.80 37.23 26.79
C ALA A 526 -25.46 38.60 26.48
N ILE A 527 -25.83 38.80 25.19
CA ILE A 527 -26.98 39.52 24.55
C ILE A 527 -26.58 39.77 23.06
N GLU A 528 -27.22 39.11 22.05
CA GLU A 528 -28.32 39.59 21.13
C GLU A 528 -28.01 40.96 20.47
N ASP A 529 -28.10 41.24 19.16
CA ASP A 529 -29.17 40.93 18.19
C ASP A 529 -28.80 41.36 16.73
N LEU A 530 -29.41 40.67 15.75
CA LEU A 530 -29.99 41.12 14.46
C LEU A 530 -29.21 41.83 13.30
N TYR A 531 -29.39 41.19 12.13
CA TYR A 531 -29.65 41.71 10.76
C TYR A 531 -28.51 42.06 9.77
N THR A 532 -28.61 41.36 8.62
CA THR A 532 -27.76 41.27 7.42
C THR A 532 -27.88 42.48 6.48
N PRO A 533 -26.93 42.66 5.54
CA PRO A 533 -27.34 42.56 4.13
C PRO A 533 -26.36 41.79 3.21
N MET A 534 -26.97 41.10 2.25
CA MET A 534 -26.36 40.33 1.16
C MET A 534 -25.44 41.19 0.27
N ALA A 535 -24.28 40.64 -0.07
CA ALA A 535 -23.41 41.11 -1.15
C ALA A 535 -23.32 40.02 -2.24
N PRO A 536 -23.23 40.39 -3.53
CA PRO A 536 -23.38 39.48 -4.66
C PRO A 536 -22.18 38.53 -4.83
N GLU A 537 -22.48 37.34 -5.35
CA GLU A 537 -21.52 36.27 -5.65
C GLU A 537 -20.37 36.74 -6.56
N PRO A 538 -19.10 36.48 -6.21
CA PRO A 538 -18.01 36.59 -7.17
C PRO A 538 -17.97 35.35 -8.08
N LEU A 539 -17.86 35.63 -9.37
CA LEU A 539 -17.65 34.69 -10.48
C LEU A 539 -16.50 33.71 -10.19
N SER A 540 -16.66 32.46 -10.62
CA SER A 540 -15.67 31.39 -10.50
C SER A 540 -14.36 31.74 -11.20
N GLU A 541 -13.26 31.78 -10.44
CA GLU A 541 -11.90 31.84 -10.97
C GLU A 541 -11.48 30.48 -11.60
N PRO A 542 -10.62 30.50 -12.64
CA PRO A 542 -10.24 29.29 -13.37
C PRO A 542 -9.39 28.34 -12.52
N GLU A 543 -9.61 27.03 -12.71
CA GLU A 543 -8.91 25.95 -12.02
C GLU A 543 -7.38 26.04 -12.18
N ASN A 544 -6.69 26.47 -11.13
CA ASN A 544 -5.23 26.51 -11.09
C ASN A 544 -4.69 25.07 -10.94
N HIS A 545 -4.03 24.55 -11.97
CA HIS A 545 -3.44 23.21 -11.97
C HIS A 545 -2.18 23.17 -11.08
N LYS A 546 -2.28 22.48 -9.95
CA LYS A 546 -1.17 22.33 -9.00
C LYS A 546 -0.02 21.52 -9.57
N ILE A 547 1.20 22.03 -9.43
CA ILE A 547 2.43 21.31 -9.79
C ILE A 547 3.24 21.08 -8.51
N VAL A 548 3.42 19.80 -8.13
CA VAL A 548 4.15 19.41 -6.91
C VAL A 548 5.60 19.90 -7.00
N GLY A 549 6.03 20.69 -6.01
CA GLY A 549 7.37 21.28 -5.95
C GLY A 549 7.48 22.65 -6.64
N ASP A 550 6.43 23.12 -7.31
CA ASP A 550 6.30 24.50 -7.77
C ASP A 550 5.33 25.26 -6.86
N TYR A 551 5.88 25.78 -5.76
CA TYR A 551 5.13 26.50 -4.73
C TYR A 551 4.48 27.80 -5.24
N SER A 552 4.86 28.29 -6.43
CA SER A 552 4.19 29.43 -7.05
C SER A 552 2.74 29.12 -7.46
N THR A 553 2.40 27.84 -7.66
CA THR A 553 1.04 27.38 -8.03
C THR A 553 0.09 27.20 -6.84
N TYR A 554 0.61 27.30 -5.61
CA TYR A 554 -0.16 27.09 -4.36
C TYR A 554 -0.81 28.41 -3.95
N ASP A 555 -1.95 28.38 -3.28
CA ASP A 555 -2.48 29.57 -2.61
C ASP A 555 -1.78 29.82 -1.26
N THR A 556 -1.98 30.99 -0.66
CA THR A 556 -1.31 31.37 0.60
C THR A 556 -1.69 30.46 1.78
N SER A 557 -2.93 29.96 1.83
CA SER A 557 -3.36 29.00 2.87
C SER A 557 -2.66 27.66 2.68
N GLU A 558 -2.52 27.23 1.44
CA GLU A 558 -1.86 25.98 1.07
C GLU A 558 -0.35 26.04 1.33
N LEU A 559 0.30 27.18 1.10
CA LEU A 559 1.69 27.39 1.49
C LEU A 559 1.90 27.30 3.00
N CYS A 560 0.97 27.83 3.79
CA CYS A 560 1.00 27.70 5.26
C CYS A 560 0.83 26.25 5.73
N ASP A 561 -0.03 25.47 5.07
CA ASP A 561 -0.22 24.04 5.34
C ASP A 561 1.04 23.23 4.99
N GLU A 562 1.65 23.50 3.83
CA GLU A 562 2.90 22.85 3.40
C GLU A 562 4.05 23.20 4.33
N MET A 563 4.18 24.47 4.74
CA MET A 563 5.17 24.90 5.74
C MET A 563 4.99 24.13 7.05
N ALA A 564 3.75 23.93 7.51
CA ALA A 564 3.48 23.18 8.72
C ALA A 564 3.81 21.69 8.61
N ASP A 565 3.54 21.05 7.46
CA ASP A 565 3.95 19.65 7.21
C ASP A 565 5.47 19.51 7.26
N ILE A 566 6.18 20.39 6.54
CA ILE A 566 7.64 20.37 6.49
C ILE A 566 8.23 20.55 7.90
N VAL A 567 7.78 21.56 8.64
CA VAL A 567 8.26 21.82 10.02
C VAL A 567 7.98 20.64 10.95
N SER A 568 6.86 19.92 10.78
CA SER A 568 6.54 18.74 11.59
C SER A 568 7.47 17.55 11.36
N ARG A 569 8.12 17.50 10.19
CA ARG A 569 9.03 16.42 9.76
C ARG A 569 10.49 16.73 10.08
N ILE A 570 10.78 17.94 10.54
CA ILE A 570 12.11 18.37 10.91
C ILE A 570 12.44 17.92 12.35
N ASP A 571 13.54 17.18 12.52
CA ASP A 571 14.02 16.69 13.82
C ASP A 571 15.12 17.60 14.39
N ARG A 572 14.96 18.01 15.64
CA ARG A 572 15.91 18.91 16.31
C ARG A 572 17.25 18.29 16.65
N LYS A 573 17.28 16.98 16.83
CA LYS A 573 18.49 16.26 17.25
C LYS A 573 19.51 16.17 16.12
N HIS A 574 19.08 16.34 14.87
CA HIS A 574 19.95 16.34 13.69
C HIS A 574 20.47 17.73 13.32
N PHE A 575 20.31 18.71 14.21
CA PHE A 575 20.93 20.02 14.06
C PHE A 575 22.29 20.05 14.72
N ILE A 576 23.32 20.39 13.93
CA ILE A 576 24.71 20.41 14.37
C ILE A 576 25.16 21.86 14.43
N GLY A 577 25.57 22.33 15.61
CA GLY A 577 26.12 23.67 15.84
C GLY A 577 25.11 24.72 16.33
N ASN A 578 25.64 25.89 16.73
CA ASN A 578 24.92 27.08 17.22
C ASN A 578 24.04 27.77 16.15
N SER A 579 23.36 27.00 15.30
CA SER A 579 22.32 27.51 14.40
C SER A 579 21.30 28.25 15.27
N SER A 580 21.07 29.54 15.02
CA SER A 580 19.94 30.24 15.62
C SER A 580 18.69 29.43 15.28
N ASN A 581 17.79 29.26 16.26
CA ASN A 581 16.55 28.49 16.13
C ASN A 581 15.55 29.12 15.13
N ASP A 582 16.01 29.85 14.13
CA ASP A 582 15.24 30.59 13.12
C ASP A 582 15.65 30.19 11.70
N ILE A 583 14.77 30.45 10.74
CA ILE A 583 14.91 29.95 9.37
C ILE A 583 16.17 30.52 8.70
N ALA A 584 16.50 31.79 8.99
CA ALA A 584 17.69 32.45 8.48
C ALA A 584 18.99 31.83 9.01
N GLY A 585 19.03 31.46 10.29
CA GLY A 585 20.14 30.73 10.90
C GLY A 585 20.41 29.41 10.22
N HIS A 586 19.35 28.62 10.03
CA HIS A 586 19.43 27.33 9.35
C HIS A 586 19.94 27.50 7.91
N ARG A 587 19.43 28.50 7.18
CA ARG A 587 19.84 28.78 5.80
C ARG A 587 21.32 29.12 5.71
N LYS A 588 21.84 29.92 6.65
CA LYS A 588 23.26 30.28 6.71
C LYS A 588 24.14 29.07 7.00
N TRP A 589 23.70 28.17 7.88
CA TRP A 589 24.46 26.96 8.21
C TRP A 589 24.52 25.98 7.03
N ASP A 590 23.39 25.74 6.36
CA ASP A 590 23.32 24.87 5.18
C ASP A 590 24.17 25.43 4.01
N ALA A 591 24.28 26.76 3.89
CA ALA A 591 25.13 27.40 2.89
C ALA A 591 26.63 27.23 3.15
N THR A 592 27.07 27.23 4.42
CA THR A 592 28.48 27.07 4.80
C THR A 592 28.92 25.60 4.90
N HIS A 593 27.98 24.66 4.94
CA HIS A 593 28.23 23.22 5.08
C HIS A 593 27.65 22.40 3.91
N ARG A 594 27.66 22.97 2.69
CA ARG A 594 27.04 22.33 1.51
C ARG A 594 27.59 20.94 1.20
N ASP A 595 28.89 20.74 1.41
CA ASP A 595 29.59 19.48 1.16
C ASP A 595 29.39 18.44 2.29
N TYR A 596 28.92 18.89 3.45
CA TYR A 596 28.71 18.07 4.66
C TYR A 596 27.56 17.06 4.50
N VAL A 597 26.60 17.35 3.62
CA VAL A 597 25.39 16.56 3.44
C VAL A 597 25.68 15.18 2.83
N HIS A 598 26.64 15.08 1.91
CA HIS A 598 26.93 13.82 1.21
C HIS A 598 27.66 12.79 2.08
N LEU A 599 28.29 13.22 3.17
CA LEU A 599 29.08 12.40 4.09
C LEU A 599 28.26 11.83 5.26
N LYS A 600 26.96 12.11 5.32
CA LYS A 600 26.10 11.77 6.46
C LYS A 600 25.09 10.64 6.19
N PRO A 601 24.63 9.95 7.25
CA PRO A 601 23.64 8.90 7.12
C PRO A 601 22.31 9.42 6.53
N ALA A 602 21.52 8.51 5.96
CA ALA A 602 20.35 8.85 5.15
C ALA A 602 19.28 9.70 5.88
N ASN A 603 19.19 9.60 7.21
CA ASN A 603 18.29 10.40 8.03
C ASN A 603 18.71 11.89 8.07
N GLU A 604 19.99 12.21 8.30
CA GLU A 604 20.52 13.58 8.30
C GLU A 604 20.41 14.22 6.91
N ARG A 605 20.63 13.43 5.84
CA ARG A 605 20.43 13.87 4.45
C ARG A 605 18.99 14.25 4.17
N LYS A 606 18.03 13.46 4.66
CA LYS A 606 16.60 13.77 4.53
C LYS A 606 16.24 15.08 5.26
N GLN A 607 16.83 15.33 6.43
CA GLN A 607 16.64 16.57 7.19
C GLN A 607 17.17 17.80 6.45
N TYR A 608 18.28 17.68 5.71
CA TYR A 608 18.77 18.76 4.84
C TYR A 608 17.78 19.11 3.72
N HIS A 609 17.26 18.11 2.99
CA HIS A 609 16.31 18.36 1.91
C HIS A 609 14.99 18.97 2.40
N LEU A 610 14.49 18.53 3.57
CA LEU A 610 13.34 19.15 4.22
C LEU A 610 13.57 20.63 4.54
N ARG A 611 14.77 21.03 4.94
CA ARG A 611 15.10 22.45 5.16
C ARG A 611 15.16 23.24 3.87
N GLN A 612 15.64 22.66 2.77
CA GLN A 612 15.60 23.32 1.46
C GLN A 612 14.15 23.57 1.02
N GLU A 613 13.28 22.56 1.14
CA GLU A 613 11.84 22.72 0.88
C GLU A 613 11.21 23.80 1.78
N LEU A 614 11.58 23.85 3.06
CA LEU A 614 11.14 24.91 3.99
C LEU A 614 11.55 26.30 3.51
N TYR A 615 12.77 26.45 2.99
CA TYR A 615 13.26 27.74 2.49
C TYR A 615 12.49 28.21 1.27
N ASP A 616 12.14 27.30 0.36
CA ASP A 616 11.41 27.61 -0.86
C ASP A 616 9.98 28.04 -0.54
N VAL A 617 9.27 27.28 0.30
CA VAL A 617 7.92 27.63 0.78
C VAL A 617 7.95 28.97 1.53
N HIS A 618 8.90 29.16 2.44
CA HIS A 618 9.02 30.41 3.19
C HIS A 618 9.35 31.62 2.30
N ASN A 619 10.19 31.44 1.27
CA ASN A 619 10.47 32.51 0.30
C ASN A 619 9.21 32.90 -0.47
N GLU A 620 8.41 31.91 -0.89
CA GLU A 620 7.17 32.15 -1.61
C GLU A 620 6.14 32.89 -0.74
N ILE A 621 5.99 32.48 0.52
CA ILE A 621 5.14 33.21 1.49
C ILE A 621 5.67 34.63 1.71
N LYS A 622 6.98 34.80 1.88
CA LYS A 622 7.60 36.11 2.09
C LYS A 622 7.42 37.05 0.90
N ASN A 623 7.47 36.53 -0.32
CA ASN A 623 7.24 37.30 -1.54
C ASN A 623 5.80 37.80 -1.63
N ARG A 624 4.83 37.01 -1.16
CA ARG A 624 3.39 37.34 -1.21
C ARG A 624 2.92 38.18 -0.03
N ASN A 625 3.36 37.83 1.17
CA ASN A 625 2.96 38.46 2.42
C ASN A 625 4.14 38.49 3.41
N PRO A 626 4.94 39.57 3.40
CA PRO A 626 6.08 39.73 4.30
C PRO A 626 5.69 39.75 5.79
N LYS A 627 4.50 40.27 6.14
CA LYS A 627 4.00 40.32 7.53
C LYS A 627 3.76 38.91 8.05
N LEU A 628 3.02 38.10 7.29
CA LEU A 628 2.76 36.69 7.60
C LEU A 628 4.06 35.86 7.69
N ALA A 629 5.02 36.07 6.79
CA ALA A 629 6.31 35.38 6.85
C ALA A 629 7.08 35.70 8.14
N ASN A 630 7.07 36.96 8.60
CA ASN A 630 7.70 37.34 9.86
C ASN A 630 7.00 36.73 11.08
N GLU A 631 5.68 36.61 11.05
CA GLU A 631 4.91 35.96 12.11
C GLU A 631 5.19 34.44 12.14
N LEU A 632 5.28 33.79 10.98
CA LEU A 632 5.64 32.37 10.86
C LEU A 632 7.10 32.10 11.28
N ASP A 633 8.05 33.00 11.01
CA ASP A 633 9.43 32.87 11.50
C ASP A 633 9.49 32.95 13.04
N ASN A 634 8.71 33.85 13.64
CA ASN A 634 8.56 33.92 15.09
C ASN A 634 7.95 32.65 15.68
N GLU A 635 6.94 32.07 15.04
CA GLU A 635 6.31 30.82 15.48
C GLU A 635 7.24 29.62 15.28
N PHE A 636 7.99 29.58 14.19
CA PHE A 636 9.04 28.59 13.94
C PHE A 636 10.13 28.66 15.02
N LYS A 637 10.52 29.88 15.40
CA LYS A 637 11.50 30.12 16.46
C LYS A 637 11.00 29.64 17.82
N LYS A 638 9.72 29.87 18.12
CA LYS A 638 9.07 29.35 19.33
C LYS A 638 8.98 27.83 19.31
N SER A 639 8.52 27.24 18.21
CA SER A 639 8.42 25.79 18.07
C SER A 639 9.79 25.16 18.30
N MET A 640 10.84 25.66 17.63
CA MET A 640 12.21 25.17 17.75
C MET A 640 12.80 25.33 19.15
N LYS A 641 12.57 26.47 19.81
CA LYS A 641 13.11 26.73 21.15
C LYS A 641 12.39 25.95 22.26
N TYR A 642 11.06 25.84 22.21
CA TYR A 642 10.25 25.35 23.34
C TYR A 642 9.65 23.95 23.13
N ASN A 643 9.87 23.34 21.97
CA ASN A 643 9.27 22.05 21.65
C ASN A 643 7.76 22.02 21.61
N THR A 644 7.20 23.13 21.13
CA THR A 644 5.77 23.27 20.86
C THR A 644 5.45 22.92 19.42
N ARG A 645 4.19 22.55 19.17
CA ARG A 645 3.66 22.33 17.82
C ARG A 645 3.69 23.65 17.06
N PHE A 646 4.24 23.65 15.85
CA PHE A 646 4.16 24.79 14.94
C PHE A 646 2.70 25.03 14.52
N LYS A 647 2.21 26.25 14.70
CA LYS A 647 0.84 26.64 14.40
C LYS A 647 0.84 27.70 13.28
N PRO A 648 0.52 27.32 12.03
CA PRO A 648 0.41 28.29 10.94
C PRO A 648 -0.83 29.18 11.06
N GLU A 649 -1.80 28.81 11.92
CA GLU A 649 -2.99 29.59 12.23
C GLU A 649 -2.61 30.75 13.16
N ILE A 650 -2.21 31.86 12.57
CA ILE A 650 -1.98 33.11 13.30
C ILE A 650 -3.30 33.87 13.27
N GLN A 651 -3.78 34.28 14.45
CA GLN A 651 -4.96 35.14 14.55
C GLN A 651 -4.74 36.34 13.63
N ASN A 652 -5.55 36.49 12.58
CA ASN A 652 -5.78 37.78 11.96
C ASN A 652 -6.31 38.68 13.08
N GLN A 653 -5.42 39.39 13.79
CA GLN A 653 -5.82 40.59 14.47
C GLN A 653 -6.27 41.51 13.34
N ALA A 654 -7.60 41.64 13.20
CA ALA A 654 -8.19 42.69 12.39
C ALA A 654 -7.47 43.98 12.76
N ASP A 655 -6.88 44.64 11.76
CA ASP A 655 -6.23 45.92 11.94
C ASP A 655 -7.23 46.86 12.64
N LYS A 656 -6.99 47.14 13.92
CA LYS A 656 -7.63 48.27 14.58
C LYS A 656 -7.11 49.52 13.88
N LYS A 657 -8.00 50.22 13.19
CA LYS A 657 -7.80 51.63 12.86
C LYS A 657 -7.60 52.45 14.12
#